data_AF-A0A227P572-F1
#
_entry.id   AF-A0A227P572-F1
#
_cell.length_a   1.000
_cell.length_b   1.000
_cell.length_c   1.000
_cell.angle_alpha   90.00
_cell.angle_beta   90.00
_cell.angle_gamma   90.00
#
_symmetry.space_group_name_H-M   'P 1'
#
loop_
_entity.id
_entity.type
_entity.pdbx_description
1 polymer ?
#
loop_
_entity_poly.entity_id
_entity_poly.type
_entity_poly.pdbx_seq_one_letter_code
_entity_poly.pdbx_strand_id
1 'polypeptide(L)'
;MKIKLLILLIIVLTLNSCASYREVQLPPSREIVDDNHEITIPVIVHVLYNNDRENIPEDKIDKMIDALAIDFKGENNMVAEAAENRPDDQNYKPRDTKIVFKKAEVLPDGTITTGIIRKKTNTRIFNYKKRKPFAESPPIDPYHFLNIYVCNVNSGTNAYTPTETSNHGIVIDYDIIDKEKIEHTLTHEAGHWLGLQHIFDGGCNNSDGIQDTPAQKKLNRAYKYTDEAAKCDTEKRTIMATNFMGYNKYRDFFSEDQMKAMRQFALQYEKPDTKIKNIDDFKIERQNVYLDALQYNNVLPDAFERQYACGDAVLKLTAKEKKLIVNENLRLNKSNTPKFISEQENVPNSFNWQAEIINTLSIIIAKQFEKETFNLALNRLFKDIAAPTTDQDKINYATTFYALFPKTTAFIKEIYYAENPYTGLDVATLQLHIKNDIKEIPNLFAEKPEILLPKINNYPHARDLLSMGNEIIQSTSMGTDLPDIINRVSLKSYITPQVRELTGVIATISNSLRAESGAGQGLWIDPVIALSPFKIGIQDAEGAKIKQMYYLLYCQLSRFPNIKIYMDSGLTDIERAVKIQKLLIFVNKLEDTYTFLKSKDFKLLTIEDQLSYAKKINESMYQITSVLAKISGFNLNEKIIKIPGNYLSIFEALLKKEYSNAMLLIVTEFDSYLNANESKNELIIIAAEIAADKDGTKIKAILHDYVEPIGTSTLKRISPFNISLNSYAGINFGYEDIEDPNAKDSWYGGVTAPIGISFSFKPSSVGSLSVFLEILDLGSLVNVRFKNDETTYDDLRFEQFLSPGIGLFYNFKNTPLTIGGRYNYISNLRTITYNDGVSNVVETGQNVTRVSFSILIDIPLFTIYNKKRN
;
A
#
# COMPACT_ATOMS: atom_id res chain seq x y z
N MET A 1 30.19 -38.08 20.19
CA MET A 1 29.14 -37.05 20.36
C MET A 1 28.87 -36.17 19.13
N LYS A 2 29.81 -35.99 18.19
CA LYS A 2 29.61 -35.11 17.02
C LYS A 2 28.93 -35.75 15.80
N ILE A 3 28.96 -37.08 15.65
CA ILE A 3 28.25 -37.78 14.55
C ILE A 3 26.77 -38.01 14.87
N LYS A 4 26.39 -38.20 16.14
CA LYS A 4 24.97 -38.27 16.54
C LYS A 4 24.26 -36.91 16.43
N LEU A 5 24.97 -35.79 16.62
CA LEU A 5 24.40 -34.45 16.43
C LEU A 5 24.27 -34.08 14.94
N LEU A 6 25.17 -34.59 14.08
CA LEU A 6 25.06 -34.44 12.63
C LEU A 6 23.96 -35.33 12.04
N ILE A 7 23.77 -36.54 12.56
CA ILE A 7 22.65 -37.42 12.19
C ILE A 7 21.32 -36.87 12.75
N LEU A 8 21.30 -36.24 13.94
CA LEU A 8 20.12 -35.55 14.45
C LEU A 8 19.80 -34.29 13.63
N LEU A 9 20.81 -33.54 13.16
CA LEU A 9 20.61 -32.39 12.29
C LEU A 9 20.15 -32.79 10.88
N ILE A 10 20.61 -33.93 10.34
CA ILE A 10 20.17 -34.47 9.06
C ILE A 10 18.75 -35.07 9.18
N ILE A 11 18.41 -35.74 10.28
CA ILE A 11 17.04 -36.25 10.53
C ILE A 11 16.05 -35.10 10.79
N VAL A 12 16.48 -34.02 11.46
CA VAL A 12 15.66 -32.80 11.68
C VAL A 12 15.55 -31.96 10.40
N LEU A 13 16.55 -31.99 9.51
CA LEU A 13 16.48 -31.37 8.17
C LEU A 13 15.72 -32.21 7.13
N THR A 14 15.41 -33.49 7.41
CA THR A 14 14.53 -34.33 6.57
C THR A 14 13.10 -34.46 7.08
N LEU A 15 12.68 -33.74 8.13
CA LEU A 15 11.32 -33.81 8.69
C LEU A 15 10.57 -32.47 8.78
N ASN A 16 10.97 -31.45 7.99
CA ASN A 16 10.14 -30.27 7.76
C ASN A 16 9.93 -30.03 6.25
N SER A 17 9.26 -30.99 5.62
CA SER A 17 8.49 -30.77 4.40
C SER A 17 7.04 -31.19 4.67
N CYS A 18 6.35 -30.39 5.48
CA CYS A 18 4.91 -30.28 5.45
C CYS A 18 4.60 -28.81 5.79
N ALA A 19 4.70 -27.95 4.77
CA ALA A 19 3.90 -26.74 4.80
C ALA A 19 2.45 -27.22 4.83
N SER A 20 1.69 -26.91 5.89
CA SER A 20 0.24 -27.07 5.78
C SER A 20 -0.20 -26.05 4.73
N TYR A 21 -0.61 -26.58 3.60
CA TYR A 21 -1.28 -25.86 2.52
C TYR A 21 -2.40 -25.04 3.15
N ARG A 22 -2.26 -23.71 3.11
CA ARG A 22 -3.36 -22.82 3.48
C ARG A 22 -4.24 -22.79 2.23
N GLU A 23 -5.39 -23.47 2.28
CA GLU A 23 -6.36 -23.45 1.18
C GLU A 23 -6.61 -21.99 0.77
N VAL A 24 -6.32 -21.70 -0.49
CA VAL A 24 -6.78 -20.47 -1.14
C VAL A 24 -8.31 -20.53 -1.12
N GLN A 25 -8.95 -19.58 -0.45
CA GLN A 25 -10.40 -19.49 -0.43
C GLN A 25 -10.86 -19.15 -1.86
N LEU A 26 -11.37 -20.16 -2.56
CA LEU A 26 -11.92 -20.01 -3.91
C LEU A 26 -13.20 -19.15 -3.86
N PRO A 27 -13.49 -18.34 -4.90
CA PRO A 27 -14.79 -17.70 -5.05
C PRO A 27 -15.91 -18.78 -5.01
N PRO A 28 -17.09 -18.48 -4.46
CA PRO A 28 -18.21 -19.43 -4.52
C PRO A 28 -18.53 -19.76 -5.98
N SER A 29 -18.73 -21.05 -6.28
CA SER A 29 -19.03 -21.52 -7.64
C SER A 29 -20.30 -20.87 -8.17
N ARG A 30 -20.21 -20.22 -9.34
CA ARG A 30 -21.39 -19.79 -10.11
C ARG A 30 -22.00 -21.01 -10.79
N GLU A 31 -23.30 -21.22 -10.64
CA GLU A 31 -23.98 -22.24 -11.44
C GLU A 31 -23.90 -21.90 -12.93
N ILE A 32 -23.68 -22.91 -13.79
CA ILE A 32 -23.73 -22.74 -15.25
C ILE A 32 -25.20 -22.48 -15.61
N VAL A 33 -25.53 -21.24 -15.93
CA VAL A 33 -26.89 -20.83 -16.34
C VAL A 33 -27.18 -21.22 -17.79
N ASP A 34 -26.14 -21.43 -18.61
CA ASP A 34 -26.23 -21.87 -20.01
C ASP A 34 -25.01 -22.73 -20.42
N ASP A 35 -25.25 -24.00 -20.75
CA ASP A 35 -24.22 -24.94 -21.20
C ASP A 35 -23.57 -24.53 -22.54
N ASN A 36 -24.21 -23.66 -23.34
CA ASN A 36 -23.71 -23.20 -24.63
C ASN A 36 -22.91 -21.88 -24.57
N HIS A 37 -22.81 -21.22 -23.42
CA HIS A 37 -22.11 -19.96 -23.29
C HIS A 37 -20.60 -20.11 -23.52
N GLU A 38 -20.03 -19.35 -24.45
CA GLU A 38 -18.59 -19.36 -24.74
C GLU A 38 -17.82 -18.46 -23.74
N ILE A 39 -16.86 -19.04 -23.01
CA ILE A 39 -16.00 -18.36 -22.04
C ILE A 39 -14.69 -18.00 -22.75
N THR A 40 -14.42 -16.70 -22.94
CA THR A 40 -13.17 -16.24 -23.53
C THR A 40 -12.11 -15.98 -22.46
N ILE A 41 -10.98 -16.68 -22.53
CA ILE A 41 -9.84 -16.48 -21.63
C ILE A 41 -8.76 -15.68 -22.37
N PRO A 42 -8.47 -14.44 -21.95
CA PRO A 42 -7.39 -13.67 -22.54
C PRO A 42 -6.03 -14.21 -22.07
N VAL A 43 -5.08 -14.30 -23.00
CA VAL A 43 -3.76 -14.92 -22.81
C VAL A 43 -2.67 -13.86 -22.89
N ILE A 44 -1.73 -13.90 -21.95
CA ILE A 44 -0.51 -13.10 -21.98
C ILE A 44 0.70 -14.04 -22.01
N VAL A 45 1.53 -13.93 -23.05
CA VAL A 45 2.71 -14.75 -23.26
C VAL A 45 3.98 -13.98 -22.89
N HIS A 46 4.68 -14.44 -21.86
CA HIS A 46 5.96 -13.92 -21.39
C HIS A 46 7.11 -14.71 -22.01
N VAL A 47 7.78 -14.15 -23.01
CA VAL A 47 8.98 -14.72 -23.63
C VAL A 47 10.22 -14.23 -22.89
N LEU A 48 10.84 -15.10 -22.09
CA LEU A 48 12.08 -14.81 -21.38
C LEU A 48 13.25 -15.46 -22.13
N TYR A 49 14.10 -14.63 -22.74
CA TYR A 49 15.12 -15.11 -23.68
C TYR A 49 16.53 -14.63 -23.32
N ASN A 50 17.50 -15.54 -23.34
CA ASN A 50 18.92 -15.24 -23.18
C ASN A 50 19.64 -15.06 -24.53
N ASN A 51 19.14 -15.71 -25.59
CA ASN A 51 19.68 -15.69 -26.94
C ASN A 51 18.55 -15.68 -28.00
N ASP A 52 18.91 -15.54 -29.28
CA ASP A 52 17.94 -15.38 -30.37
C ASP A 52 17.07 -16.63 -30.61
N ARG A 53 17.54 -17.83 -30.28
CA ARG A 53 16.72 -19.06 -30.39
C ARG A 53 15.59 -19.09 -29.37
N GLU A 54 15.84 -18.57 -28.17
CA GLU A 54 14.84 -18.50 -27.09
C GLU A 54 13.84 -17.37 -27.31
N ASN A 55 14.16 -16.38 -28.16
CA ASN A 55 13.27 -15.28 -28.52
C ASN A 55 12.30 -15.68 -29.65
N ILE A 56 11.45 -16.67 -29.36
CA ILE A 56 10.58 -17.33 -30.34
C ILE A 56 9.70 -16.31 -31.11
N PRO A 57 9.61 -16.40 -32.44
CA PRO A 57 8.87 -15.44 -33.25
C PRO A 57 7.35 -15.52 -32.98
N GLU A 58 6.63 -14.44 -33.27
CA GLU A 58 5.21 -14.32 -32.93
C GLU A 58 4.32 -15.34 -33.68
N ASP A 59 4.65 -15.70 -34.92
CA ASP A 59 3.91 -16.71 -35.70
C ASP A 59 3.90 -18.10 -35.04
N LYS A 60 4.96 -18.43 -34.29
CA LYS A 60 5.05 -19.66 -33.51
C LYS A 60 4.20 -19.60 -32.24
N ILE A 61 4.14 -18.43 -31.59
CA ILE A 61 3.27 -18.20 -30.44
C ILE A 61 1.80 -18.26 -30.87
N ASP A 62 1.47 -17.69 -32.04
CA ASP A 62 0.11 -17.71 -32.58
C ASP A 62 -0.33 -19.14 -32.90
N LYS A 63 0.50 -19.92 -33.61
CA LYS A 63 0.23 -21.35 -33.87
C LYS A 63 0.03 -22.16 -32.59
N MET A 64 0.79 -21.86 -31.54
CA MET A 64 0.65 -22.51 -30.23
C MET A 64 -0.71 -22.20 -29.58
N ILE A 65 -1.17 -20.95 -29.65
CA ILE A 65 -2.48 -20.54 -29.11
C ILE A 65 -3.62 -21.10 -29.98
N ASP A 66 -3.45 -21.14 -31.30
CA ASP A 66 -4.43 -21.72 -32.23
C ASP A 66 -4.61 -23.22 -31.98
N ALA A 67 -3.52 -23.97 -31.80
CA ALA A 67 -3.58 -25.40 -31.46
C ALA A 67 -4.31 -25.64 -30.12
N LEU A 68 -4.02 -24.81 -29.10
CA LEU A 68 -4.74 -24.84 -27.82
C LEU A 68 -6.25 -24.59 -28.03
N ALA A 69 -6.62 -23.61 -28.85
CA ALA A 69 -8.03 -23.30 -29.13
C ALA A 69 -8.74 -24.44 -29.90
N ILE A 70 -8.07 -25.08 -30.86
CA ILE A 70 -8.60 -26.24 -31.62
C ILE A 70 -8.86 -27.43 -30.69
N ASP A 71 -7.93 -27.74 -29.79
CA ASP A 71 -8.07 -28.82 -28.82
C ASP A 71 -9.27 -28.61 -27.89
N PHE A 72 -9.42 -27.39 -27.36
CA PHE A 72 -10.54 -27.02 -26.49
C PHE A 72 -11.89 -26.99 -27.22
N LYS A 73 -11.89 -26.88 -28.55
CA LYS A 73 -13.10 -27.00 -29.37
C LYS A 73 -13.45 -28.46 -29.71
N GLY A 74 -12.58 -29.41 -29.39
CA GLY A 74 -12.74 -30.82 -29.74
C GLY A 74 -12.64 -31.09 -31.24
N GLU A 75 -12.01 -30.18 -32.01
CA GLU A 75 -11.85 -30.27 -33.47
C GLU A 75 -10.49 -30.84 -33.88
N ASN A 76 -9.73 -31.37 -32.94
CA ASN A 76 -8.45 -32.01 -33.19
C ASN A 76 -8.63 -33.33 -33.97
N ASN A 77 -8.26 -33.29 -35.26
CA ASN A 77 -8.39 -34.42 -36.19
C ASN A 77 -7.15 -35.32 -36.24
N MET A 78 -6.08 -35.02 -35.48
CA MET A 78 -4.78 -35.70 -35.64
C MET A 78 -4.77 -37.18 -35.25
N VAL A 79 -5.83 -37.70 -34.63
CA VAL A 79 -5.82 -39.05 -34.06
C VAL A 79 -6.97 -39.94 -34.53
N ALA A 80 -7.37 -39.81 -35.80
CA ALA A 80 -8.27 -40.77 -36.45
C ALA A 80 -7.80 -42.24 -36.29
N GLU A 81 -6.49 -42.50 -36.19
CA GLU A 81 -5.92 -43.83 -35.97
C GLU A 81 -6.00 -44.38 -34.52
N ALA A 82 -6.04 -43.55 -33.47
CA ALA A 82 -6.18 -44.04 -32.08
C ALA A 82 -7.65 -44.11 -31.64
N ALA A 83 -8.55 -43.43 -32.37
CA ALA A 83 -9.99 -43.57 -32.21
C ALA A 83 -10.49 -45.00 -32.54
N GLU A 84 -9.75 -45.79 -33.33
CA GLU A 84 -10.13 -47.17 -33.72
C GLU A 84 -10.31 -48.13 -32.53
N ASN A 85 -9.66 -47.88 -31.38
CA ASN A 85 -9.76 -48.73 -30.19
C ASN A 85 -10.56 -48.09 -29.05
N ARG A 86 -11.20 -46.95 -29.31
CA ARG A 86 -12.05 -46.27 -28.37
C ARG A 86 -13.44 -46.93 -28.38
N PRO A 87 -14.05 -47.22 -27.22
CA PRO A 87 -15.44 -47.64 -27.18
C PRO A 87 -16.32 -46.62 -27.92
N ASP A 88 -17.26 -47.07 -28.75
CA ASP A 88 -18.29 -46.21 -29.35
C ASP A 88 -19.34 -45.85 -28.28
N ASP A 89 -18.87 -45.12 -27.28
CA ASP A 89 -19.60 -44.63 -26.12
C ASP A 89 -19.40 -43.12 -26.07
N GLN A 90 -20.50 -42.41 -25.82
CA GLN A 90 -20.56 -40.96 -25.82
C GLN A 90 -19.55 -40.33 -24.84
N ASN A 91 -19.22 -41.00 -23.74
CA ASN A 91 -18.24 -40.55 -22.74
C ASN A 91 -16.81 -40.44 -23.28
N TYR A 92 -16.49 -41.14 -24.38
CA TYR A 92 -15.14 -41.15 -24.94
C TYR A 92 -14.99 -40.23 -26.16
N LYS A 93 -16.05 -39.54 -26.59
CA LYS A 93 -16.00 -38.68 -27.77
C LYS A 93 -15.51 -37.27 -27.41
N PRO A 94 -14.79 -36.56 -28.31
CA PRO A 94 -14.42 -35.17 -28.09
C PRO A 94 -15.63 -34.28 -27.82
N ARG A 95 -15.41 -33.22 -27.04
CA ARG A 95 -16.42 -32.21 -26.71
C ARG A 95 -15.87 -30.83 -26.98
N ASP A 96 -16.72 -29.97 -27.51
CA ASP A 96 -16.48 -28.54 -27.54
C ASP A 96 -16.64 -28.00 -26.12
N THR A 97 -15.53 -27.59 -25.52
CA THR A 97 -15.52 -27.11 -24.13
C THR A 97 -16.19 -25.76 -23.96
N LYS A 98 -16.46 -25.05 -25.07
CA LYS A 98 -16.93 -23.66 -25.09
C LYS A 98 -15.99 -22.72 -24.31
N ILE A 99 -14.71 -23.07 -24.17
CA ILE A 99 -13.65 -22.20 -23.63
C ILE A 99 -12.74 -21.83 -24.80
N VAL A 100 -12.54 -20.54 -25.02
CA VAL A 100 -11.75 -20.02 -26.14
C VAL A 100 -10.61 -19.15 -25.62
N PHE A 101 -9.39 -19.50 -26.00
CA PHE A 101 -8.19 -18.73 -25.66
C PHE A 101 -7.87 -17.72 -26.76
N LYS A 102 -7.61 -16.46 -26.39
CA LYS A 102 -7.22 -15.39 -27.33
C LYS A 102 -6.12 -14.54 -26.72
N LYS A 103 -5.17 -14.03 -27.53
CA LYS A 103 -4.18 -13.05 -27.03
C LYS A 103 -4.91 -11.84 -26.45
N ALA A 104 -4.44 -11.35 -25.31
CA ALA A 104 -4.96 -10.13 -24.72
C ALA A 104 -4.68 -8.94 -25.63
N GLU A 105 -5.71 -8.12 -25.89
CA GLU A 105 -5.59 -6.86 -26.64
C GLU A 105 -5.49 -5.64 -25.71
N VAL A 106 -5.95 -5.78 -24.47
CA VAL A 106 -5.99 -4.73 -23.45
C VAL A 106 -5.62 -5.31 -22.08
N LEU A 107 -4.73 -4.62 -21.34
CA LEU A 107 -4.32 -4.95 -19.97
C LEU A 107 -5.29 -4.37 -18.92
N PRO A 108 -5.22 -4.81 -17.64
CA PRO A 108 -6.11 -4.31 -16.58
C PRO A 108 -6.13 -2.79 -16.37
N ASP A 109 -5.04 -2.10 -16.70
CA ASP A 109 -4.89 -0.64 -16.59
C ASP A 109 -5.41 0.13 -17.82
N GLY A 110 -5.98 -0.58 -18.80
CA GLY A 110 -6.48 -0.02 -20.05
C GLY A 110 -5.44 0.10 -21.17
N THR A 111 -4.21 -0.37 -20.95
CA THR A 111 -3.14 -0.31 -21.96
C THR A 111 -3.39 -1.31 -23.09
N ILE A 112 -3.31 -0.85 -24.35
CA ILE A 112 -3.35 -1.72 -25.53
C ILE A 112 -2.08 -2.58 -25.58
N THR A 113 -2.23 -3.88 -25.83
CA THR A 113 -1.13 -4.85 -25.89
C THR A 113 -1.28 -5.80 -27.07
N THR A 114 -0.19 -6.44 -27.49
CA THR A 114 -0.23 -7.57 -28.44
C THR A 114 -0.46 -8.92 -27.75
N GLY A 115 -0.55 -8.92 -26.41
CA GLY A 115 -0.62 -10.13 -25.60
C GLY A 115 0.73 -10.82 -25.43
N ILE A 116 1.83 -10.22 -25.91
CA ILE A 116 3.18 -10.80 -25.84
C ILE A 116 4.14 -9.83 -25.14
N ILE A 117 4.79 -10.31 -24.08
CA ILE A 117 5.82 -9.60 -23.33
C ILE A 117 7.15 -10.28 -23.60
N ARG A 118 8.09 -9.56 -24.20
CA ARG A 118 9.45 -10.08 -24.48
C ARG A 118 10.45 -9.46 -23.52
N LYS A 119 11.14 -10.29 -22.74
CA LYS A 119 12.15 -9.84 -21.78
C LYS A 119 13.46 -10.58 -21.98
N LYS A 120 14.51 -9.80 -22.32
CA LYS A 120 15.88 -10.32 -22.38
C LYS A 120 16.37 -10.61 -20.96
N THR A 121 16.98 -11.76 -20.75
CA THR A 121 17.45 -12.23 -19.43
C THR A 121 18.90 -12.69 -19.46
N ASN A 122 19.56 -12.68 -18.29
CA ASN A 122 20.87 -13.33 -18.07
C ASN A 122 20.73 -14.76 -17.51
N THR A 123 19.50 -15.20 -17.19
CA THR A 123 19.21 -16.55 -16.72
C THR A 123 19.33 -17.53 -17.89
N ARG A 124 20.31 -18.44 -17.84
CA ARG A 124 20.52 -19.45 -18.89
C ARG A 124 19.51 -20.59 -18.85
N ILE A 125 19.15 -21.04 -17.65
CA ILE A 125 18.17 -22.11 -17.43
C ILE A 125 17.31 -21.71 -16.23
N PHE A 126 16.01 -21.62 -16.45
CA PHE A 126 15.02 -21.33 -15.44
C PHE A 126 14.68 -22.59 -14.65
N ASN A 127 14.75 -22.50 -13.32
CA ASN A 127 14.20 -23.53 -12.45
C ASN A 127 12.72 -23.22 -12.23
N TYR A 128 11.84 -23.86 -13.02
CA TYR A 128 10.41 -23.67 -12.89
C TYR A 128 9.93 -24.08 -11.49
N LYS A 129 10.43 -25.17 -10.88
CA LYS A 129 10.08 -25.58 -9.49
C LYS A 129 10.33 -24.49 -8.44
N LYS A 130 11.28 -23.57 -8.68
CA LYS A 130 11.56 -22.39 -7.85
C LYS A 130 10.82 -21.12 -8.28
N ARG A 131 9.94 -21.22 -9.29
CA ARG A 131 9.13 -20.15 -9.88
C ARG A 131 9.95 -18.95 -10.34
N LYS A 132 11.20 -19.21 -10.75
CA LYS A 132 12.15 -18.21 -11.27
C LYS A 132 11.57 -17.37 -12.42
N PRO A 133 10.81 -17.93 -13.39
CA PRO A 133 10.18 -17.13 -14.45
C PRO A 133 9.25 -16.03 -13.92
N PHE A 134 8.38 -16.36 -12.95
CA PHE A 134 7.43 -15.42 -12.33
C PHE A 134 8.11 -14.31 -11.54
N ALA A 135 9.28 -14.58 -10.93
CA ALA A 135 10.04 -13.55 -10.23
C ALA A 135 10.69 -12.57 -11.23
N GLU A 136 11.06 -13.04 -12.42
CA GLU A 136 11.72 -12.23 -13.43
C GLU A 136 10.72 -11.47 -14.30
N SER A 137 9.54 -12.02 -14.57
CA SER A 137 8.39 -11.31 -15.14
C SER A 137 7.15 -11.62 -14.31
N PRO A 138 6.70 -10.72 -13.42
CA PRO A 138 5.52 -10.98 -12.62
C PRO A 138 4.26 -11.23 -13.47
N PRO A 139 3.37 -12.16 -13.08
CA PRO A 139 2.13 -12.42 -13.81
C PRO A 139 1.22 -11.19 -13.76
N ILE A 140 0.57 -10.90 -14.88
CA ILE A 140 -0.39 -9.79 -14.98
C ILE A 140 -1.77 -10.35 -14.72
N ASP A 141 -2.39 -9.90 -13.62
CA ASP A 141 -3.77 -10.22 -13.23
C ASP A 141 -4.15 -11.70 -13.48
N PRO A 142 -3.45 -12.64 -12.83
CA PRO A 142 -3.50 -14.07 -13.17
C PRO A 142 -4.88 -14.69 -13.04
N TYR A 143 -5.79 -14.07 -12.28
CA TYR A 143 -7.18 -14.50 -12.17
C TYR A 143 -8.00 -14.21 -13.43
N HIS A 144 -7.64 -13.19 -14.20
CA HIS A 144 -8.39 -12.80 -15.39
C HIS A 144 -7.63 -13.06 -16.70
N PHE A 145 -6.32 -13.30 -16.62
CA PHE A 145 -5.47 -13.61 -17.77
C PHE A 145 -4.70 -14.91 -17.55
N LEU A 146 -4.73 -15.80 -18.54
CA LEU A 146 -3.83 -16.93 -18.57
C LEU A 146 -2.41 -16.45 -18.91
N ASN A 147 -1.53 -16.48 -17.91
CA ASN A 147 -0.13 -16.11 -18.06
C ASN A 147 0.70 -17.33 -18.47
N ILE A 148 1.29 -17.30 -19.67
CA ILE A 148 2.14 -18.36 -20.22
C ILE A 148 3.58 -17.87 -20.30
N TYR A 149 4.52 -18.60 -19.70
CA TYR A 149 5.94 -18.28 -19.71
C TYR A 149 6.67 -19.21 -20.68
N VAL A 150 7.26 -18.64 -21.71
CA VAL A 150 8.11 -19.34 -22.68
C VAL A 150 9.55 -19.00 -22.36
N CYS A 151 10.31 -19.99 -21.90
CA CYS A 151 11.71 -19.79 -21.50
C CYS A 151 12.50 -21.09 -21.53
N ASN A 152 13.82 -21.02 -21.40
CA ASN A 152 14.67 -22.21 -21.32
C ASN A 152 14.59 -22.82 -19.91
N VAL A 153 13.89 -23.95 -19.76
CA VAL A 153 13.82 -24.74 -18.52
C VAL A 153 14.55 -26.08 -18.65
N ASN A 154 15.41 -26.22 -19.67
CA ASN A 154 16.18 -27.41 -20.05
C ASN A 154 15.35 -28.60 -20.58
N SER A 155 14.11 -28.77 -20.12
CA SER A 155 13.07 -29.62 -20.72
C SER A 155 11.80 -29.59 -19.87
N GLY A 156 10.63 -29.61 -20.52
CA GLY A 156 9.35 -29.89 -19.86
C GLY A 156 8.46 -28.67 -19.65
N THR A 157 7.41 -28.87 -18.88
CA THR A 157 6.34 -27.90 -18.61
C THR A 157 5.90 -27.97 -17.16
N ASN A 158 5.20 -26.94 -16.70
CA ASN A 158 4.52 -26.95 -15.41
C ASN A 158 3.39 -25.92 -15.37
N ALA A 159 2.19 -26.33 -15.03
CA ALA A 159 1.10 -25.45 -14.60
C ALA A 159 1.24 -25.12 -13.11
N TYR A 160 1.03 -23.85 -12.78
CA TYR A 160 0.71 -23.39 -11.43
C TYR A 160 -0.75 -22.99 -11.44
N THR A 161 -1.53 -23.50 -10.49
CA THR A 161 -2.98 -23.31 -10.48
C THR A 161 -3.43 -22.24 -9.47
N PRO A 162 -4.64 -21.66 -9.62
CA PRO A 162 -5.20 -20.74 -8.63
C PRO A 162 -5.39 -21.39 -7.24
N THR A 163 -5.59 -22.71 -7.19
CA THR A 163 -5.70 -23.47 -5.93
C THR A 163 -4.36 -23.61 -5.21
N GLU A 164 -3.23 -23.53 -5.93
CA GLU A 164 -1.87 -23.63 -5.41
C GLU A 164 -1.28 -22.27 -5.02
N THR A 165 -1.57 -21.22 -5.78
CA THR A 165 -0.93 -19.93 -5.57
C THR A 165 -1.67 -18.79 -6.28
N SER A 166 -1.66 -17.59 -5.69
CA SER A 166 -2.20 -16.38 -6.33
C SER A 166 -1.41 -15.88 -7.53
N ASN A 167 -0.15 -16.31 -7.71
CA ASN A 167 0.70 -15.94 -8.85
C ASN A 167 0.81 -17.14 -9.81
N HIS A 168 -0.32 -17.56 -10.36
CA HIS A 168 -0.47 -18.77 -11.15
C HIS A 168 -0.30 -18.52 -12.67
N GLY A 169 -0.17 -19.60 -13.45
CA GLY A 169 0.16 -19.56 -14.87
C GLY A 169 0.92 -20.80 -15.33
N ILE A 170 1.21 -20.90 -16.62
CA ILE A 170 1.87 -22.06 -17.22
C ILE A 170 3.30 -21.71 -17.61
N VAL A 171 4.26 -22.60 -17.34
CA VAL A 171 5.63 -22.48 -17.84
C VAL A 171 5.88 -23.58 -18.87
N ILE A 172 6.38 -23.20 -20.03
CA ILE A 172 6.73 -24.10 -21.13
C ILE A 172 8.16 -23.86 -21.60
N ASP A 173 8.88 -24.95 -21.84
CA ASP A 173 10.17 -24.88 -22.49
C ASP A 173 10.03 -24.39 -23.94
N TYR A 174 10.85 -23.40 -24.32
CA TYR A 174 10.81 -22.82 -25.65
C TYR A 174 11.00 -23.87 -26.77
N ASP A 175 11.82 -24.91 -26.56
CA ASP A 175 12.09 -25.97 -27.55
C ASP A 175 10.91 -26.95 -27.74
N ILE A 176 9.85 -26.84 -26.93
CA ILE A 176 8.62 -27.62 -27.10
C ILE A 176 7.73 -26.99 -28.20
N ILE A 177 7.77 -25.67 -28.36
CA ILE A 177 6.92 -24.93 -29.31
C ILE A 177 7.26 -25.28 -30.77
N ASP A 178 8.52 -25.65 -31.04
CA ASP A 178 8.99 -26.01 -32.38
C ASP A 178 8.83 -27.50 -32.76
N LYS A 179 8.39 -28.35 -31.82
CA LYS A 179 8.27 -29.79 -32.05
C LYS A 179 6.82 -30.16 -32.38
N GLU A 180 6.53 -30.34 -33.68
CA GLU A 180 5.29 -30.89 -34.27
C GLU A 180 4.80 -32.26 -33.69
N LYS A 181 5.48 -32.80 -32.67
CA LYS A 181 5.16 -34.09 -32.03
C LYS A 181 4.68 -33.96 -30.58
N ILE A 182 4.53 -32.74 -30.06
CA ILE A 182 4.17 -32.44 -28.66
C ILE A 182 3.02 -31.40 -28.63
N GLU A 183 2.03 -31.59 -29.51
CA GLU A 183 1.02 -30.56 -29.80
C GLU A 183 -0.02 -30.35 -28.70
N HIS A 184 -0.05 -31.20 -27.66
CA HIS A 184 -1.09 -31.16 -26.62
C HIS A 184 -0.53 -31.03 -25.20
N THR A 185 0.73 -30.62 -25.05
CA THR A 185 1.29 -30.38 -23.72
C THR A 185 0.77 -29.07 -23.14
N LEU A 186 0.67 -28.00 -23.94
CA LEU A 186 0.05 -26.77 -23.46
C LEU A 186 -1.43 -27.00 -23.08
N THR A 187 -2.17 -27.77 -23.88
CA THR A 187 -3.55 -28.18 -23.61
C THR A 187 -3.68 -28.94 -22.30
N HIS A 188 -2.76 -29.85 -22.02
CA HIS A 188 -2.67 -30.57 -20.75
C HIS A 188 -2.46 -29.61 -19.55
N GLU A 189 -1.48 -28.71 -19.65
CA GLU A 189 -1.21 -27.72 -18.59
C GLU A 189 -2.36 -26.73 -18.41
N ALA A 190 -3.06 -26.36 -19.49
CA ALA A 190 -4.25 -25.51 -19.44
C ALA A 190 -5.41 -26.23 -18.73
N GLY A 191 -5.57 -27.54 -18.92
CA GLY A 191 -6.50 -28.36 -18.15
C GLY A 191 -6.21 -28.31 -16.65
N HIS A 192 -4.94 -28.43 -16.25
CA HIS A 192 -4.54 -28.24 -14.84
C HIS A 192 -4.81 -26.84 -14.33
N TRP A 193 -4.51 -25.80 -15.12
CA TRP A 193 -4.80 -24.41 -14.76
C TRP A 193 -6.31 -24.17 -14.55
N LEU A 194 -7.16 -24.91 -15.29
CA LEU A 194 -8.61 -24.95 -15.15
C LEU A 194 -9.13 -25.96 -14.12
N GLY A 195 -8.26 -26.50 -13.26
CA GLY A 195 -8.64 -27.30 -12.10
C GLY A 195 -8.77 -28.80 -12.34
N LEU A 196 -8.43 -29.32 -13.53
CA LEU A 196 -8.40 -30.77 -13.76
C LEU A 196 -7.18 -31.42 -13.12
N GLN A 197 -7.34 -32.65 -12.63
CA GLN A 197 -6.24 -33.52 -12.18
C GLN A 197 -5.85 -34.49 -13.29
N HIS A 198 -4.77 -35.25 -13.13
CA HIS A 198 -4.49 -36.34 -14.06
C HIS A 198 -5.54 -37.43 -13.90
N ILE A 199 -5.92 -38.09 -15.00
CA ILE A 199 -6.91 -39.21 -14.99
C ILE A 199 -6.49 -40.43 -14.14
N PHE A 200 -5.24 -40.48 -13.69
CA PHE A 200 -4.69 -41.54 -12.84
C PHE A 200 -4.38 -41.07 -11.41
N ASP A 201 -4.60 -39.77 -11.11
CA ASP A 201 -4.54 -39.28 -9.74
C ASP A 201 -5.70 -39.90 -8.93
N GLY A 202 -5.50 -40.11 -7.63
CA GLY A 202 -6.45 -40.83 -6.77
C GLY A 202 -6.49 -42.36 -6.94
N GLY A 203 -5.86 -42.90 -7.99
CA GLY A 203 -5.76 -44.34 -8.24
C GLY A 203 -7.13 -45.02 -8.28
N CYS A 204 -7.18 -46.29 -7.85
CA CYS A 204 -8.42 -47.07 -7.88
C CYS A 204 -9.45 -46.72 -6.79
N ASN A 205 -9.14 -45.79 -5.89
CA ASN A 205 -9.96 -45.51 -4.71
C ASN A 205 -10.66 -44.15 -4.76
N ASN A 206 -10.08 -43.15 -5.44
CA ASN A 206 -10.60 -41.77 -5.43
C ASN A 206 -10.77 -41.11 -6.82
N SER A 207 -10.26 -41.71 -7.91
CA SER A 207 -10.23 -41.11 -9.26
C SER A 207 -9.67 -39.67 -9.29
N ASP A 208 -9.74 -39.03 -10.46
CA ASP A 208 -9.44 -37.62 -10.70
C ASP A 208 -10.57 -36.66 -10.28
N GLY A 209 -11.59 -37.17 -9.57
CA GLY A 209 -12.77 -36.41 -9.16
C GLY A 209 -13.78 -36.14 -10.28
N ILE A 210 -13.57 -36.68 -11.48
CA ILE A 210 -14.50 -36.58 -12.61
C ILE A 210 -15.22 -37.92 -12.77
N GLN A 211 -16.53 -37.89 -13.08
CA GLN A 211 -17.38 -39.08 -13.03
C GLN A 211 -17.25 -39.94 -14.29
N ASP A 212 -17.23 -39.32 -15.47
CA ASP A 212 -17.16 -40.02 -16.74
C ASP A 212 -15.75 -40.55 -17.07
N THR A 213 -14.70 -40.11 -16.36
CA THR A 213 -13.33 -40.62 -16.43
C THR A 213 -13.17 -41.90 -15.59
N PRO A 214 -12.84 -43.06 -16.20
CA PRO A 214 -12.65 -44.30 -15.46
C PRO A 214 -11.37 -44.27 -14.61
N ALA A 215 -11.47 -44.74 -13.37
CA ALA A 215 -10.36 -44.73 -12.44
C ALA A 215 -9.18 -45.57 -12.98
N GLN A 216 -7.98 -45.00 -12.92
CA GLN A 216 -6.78 -45.60 -13.47
C GLN A 216 -5.71 -45.81 -12.39
N LYS A 217 -5.12 -47.01 -12.34
CA LYS A 217 -4.16 -47.43 -11.31
C LYS A 217 -2.80 -46.74 -11.41
N LYS A 218 -2.37 -46.43 -12.64
CA LYS A 218 -1.09 -45.82 -12.98
C LYS A 218 -1.19 -45.12 -14.33
N LEU A 219 -0.32 -44.16 -14.61
CA LEU A 219 -0.25 -43.50 -15.92
C LEU A 219 -0.15 -44.49 -17.10
N ASN A 220 -0.80 -44.14 -18.23
CA ASN A 220 -0.72 -44.89 -19.48
C ASN A 220 0.22 -44.19 -20.45
N ARG A 221 1.39 -44.78 -20.72
CA ARG A 221 2.36 -44.33 -21.73
C ARG A 221 2.26 -45.09 -23.05
N ALA A 222 1.37 -46.07 -23.14
CA ALA A 222 1.23 -46.86 -24.35
C ALA A 222 0.83 -45.94 -25.51
N TYR A 223 1.41 -46.21 -26.67
CA TYR A 223 1.37 -45.30 -27.81
C TYR A 223 0.01 -45.29 -28.49
N LYS A 224 -0.74 -46.40 -28.53
CA LYS A 224 -2.01 -46.49 -29.27
C LYS A 224 -3.13 -47.23 -28.53
N TYR A 225 -2.83 -47.81 -27.37
CA TYR A 225 -3.72 -48.76 -26.72
C TYR A 225 -3.83 -48.47 -25.22
N THR A 226 -4.85 -49.05 -24.62
CA THR A 226 -4.95 -49.19 -23.16
C THR A 226 -3.89 -50.17 -22.69
N ASP A 227 -2.96 -49.72 -21.84
CA ASP A 227 -2.17 -50.65 -21.02
C ASP A 227 -3.14 -51.31 -20.02
N GLU A 228 -3.43 -52.60 -20.20
CA GLU A 228 -4.35 -53.33 -19.31
C GLU A 228 -3.90 -53.27 -17.85
N ALA A 229 -2.59 -53.17 -17.59
CA ALA A 229 -2.07 -53.03 -16.23
C ALA A 229 -2.33 -51.64 -15.63
N ALA A 230 -2.74 -50.65 -16.42
CA ALA A 230 -3.17 -49.34 -15.95
C ALA A 230 -4.63 -49.32 -15.50
N LYS A 231 -5.45 -50.28 -15.94
CA LYS A 231 -6.85 -50.40 -15.53
C LYS A 231 -6.95 -50.90 -14.07
N CYS A 232 -7.93 -50.39 -13.34
CA CYS A 232 -8.25 -50.89 -12.00
C CYS A 232 -9.08 -52.18 -12.07
N ASP A 233 -8.78 -53.16 -11.22
CA ASP A 233 -9.43 -54.49 -11.26
C ASP A 233 -10.95 -54.42 -11.05
N THR A 234 -11.43 -53.41 -10.32
CA THR A 234 -12.86 -53.16 -10.05
C THR A 234 -13.54 -52.26 -11.07
N GLU A 235 -12.78 -51.60 -11.95
CA GLU A 235 -13.32 -50.70 -12.97
C GLU A 235 -13.72 -51.51 -14.21
N LYS A 236 -14.98 -51.42 -14.62
CA LYS A 236 -15.50 -52.17 -15.77
C LYS A 236 -15.25 -51.42 -17.09
N ARG A 237 -15.24 -50.08 -17.04
CA ARG A 237 -15.04 -49.20 -18.20
C ARG A 237 -13.59 -49.28 -18.72
N THR A 238 -13.39 -48.95 -19.99
CA THR A 238 -12.04 -48.89 -20.58
C THR A 238 -11.38 -47.58 -20.15
N ILE A 239 -10.09 -47.55 -19.84
CA ILE A 239 -9.45 -46.27 -19.49
C ILE A 239 -9.49 -45.30 -20.68
N MET A 240 -9.57 -44.00 -20.41
CA MET A 240 -9.55 -42.97 -21.44
C MET A 240 -8.11 -42.68 -21.88
N ALA A 241 -7.50 -43.64 -22.59
CA ALA A 241 -6.07 -43.64 -22.92
C ALA A 241 -5.59 -42.40 -23.68
N THR A 242 -6.44 -41.75 -24.47
CA THR A 242 -6.10 -40.57 -25.28
C THR A 242 -6.68 -39.27 -24.71
N ASN A 243 -7.12 -39.28 -23.44
CA ASN A 243 -7.57 -38.06 -22.78
C ASN A 243 -6.41 -37.06 -22.60
N PHE A 244 -6.66 -35.76 -22.75
CA PHE A 244 -5.67 -34.70 -22.57
C PHE A 244 -5.02 -34.68 -21.19
N MET A 245 -5.71 -35.15 -20.15
CA MET A 245 -5.18 -35.24 -18.78
C MET A 245 -4.40 -36.54 -18.49
N GLY A 246 -4.18 -37.38 -19.50
CA GLY A 246 -3.25 -38.52 -19.47
C GLY A 246 -1.85 -38.16 -19.99
N TYR A 247 -0.94 -39.13 -20.04
CA TYR A 247 0.44 -38.98 -20.56
C TYR A 247 0.70 -39.74 -21.87
N ASN A 248 -0.36 -40.19 -22.55
CA ASN A 248 -0.26 -40.74 -23.89
C ASN A 248 0.26 -39.65 -24.85
N LYS A 249 0.99 -40.03 -25.89
CA LYS A 249 1.47 -39.08 -26.89
C LYS A 249 0.37 -38.57 -27.84
N TYR A 250 -0.70 -39.34 -28.03
CA TYR A 250 -1.80 -39.02 -28.94
C TYR A 250 -3.06 -38.60 -28.20
N ARG A 251 -2.95 -37.57 -27.38
CA ARG A 251 -4.11 -37.05 -26.66
C ARG A 251 -4.95 -36.21 -27.61
N ASP A 252 -6.26 -36.33 -27.53
CA ASP A 252 -7.15 -35.71 -28.52
C ASP A 252 -8.49 -35.25 -27.95
N PHE A 253 -8.79 -35.53 -26.67
CA PHE A 253 -10.07 -35.10 -26.10
C PHE A 253 -10.07 -34.83 -24.59
N PHE A 254 -10.98 -33.94 -24.19
CA PHE A 254 -11.55 -33.89 -22.85
C PHE A 254 -12.89 -34.62 -22.83
N SER A 255 -13.22 -35.24 -21.71
CA SER A 255 -14.54 -35.83 -21.49
C SER A 255 -15.59 -34.74 -21.24
N GLU A 256 -16.87 -35.12 -21.17
CA GLU A 256 -17.96 -34.17 -20.99
C GLU A 256 -17.95 -33.57 -19.58
N ASP A 257 -17.69 -34.39 -18.57
CA ASP A 257 -17.63 -33.90 -17.20
C ASP A 257 -16.34 -33.11 -16.92
N GLN A 258 -15.23 -33.42 -17.62
CA GLN A 258 -14.03 -32.57 -17.60
C GLN A 258 -14.32 -31.19 -18.19
N MET A 259 -15.05 -31.11 -19.32
CA MET A 259 -15.53 -29.84 -19.87
C MET A 259 -16.34 -29.08 -18.81
N LYS A 260 -17.35 -29.72 -18.22
CA LYS A 260 -18.23 -29.06 -17.23
C LYS A 260 -17.42 -28.55 -16.04
N ALA A 261 -16.48 -29.35 -15.53
CA ALA A 261 -15.60 -28.96 -14.43
C ALA A 261 -14.72 -27.75 -14.78
N MET A 262 -14.09 -27.75 -15.96
CA MET A 262 -13.29 -26.61 -16.42
C MET A 262 -14.12 -25.34 -16.60
N ARG A 263 -15.34 -25.45 -17.15
CA ARG A 263 -16.26 -24.32 -17.30
C ARG A 263 -16.66 -23.76 -15.95
N GLN A 264 -17.08 -24.62 -15.03
CA GLN A 264 -17.40 -24.26 -13.65
C GLN A 264 -16.24 -23.52 -12.98
N PHE A 265 -15.01 -24.01 -13.18
CA PHE A 265 -13.81 -23.41 -12.63
C PHE A 265 -13.52 -22.04 -13.26
N ALA A 266 -13.58 -21.91 -14.58
CA ALA A 266 -13.35 -20.63 -15.28
C ALA A 266 -14.36 -19.55 -14.87
N LEU A 267 -15.63 -19.91 -14.70
CA LEU A 267 -16.71 -18.99 -14.29
C LEU A 267 -16.51 -18.40 -12.89
N GLN A 268 -15.74 -19.05 -12.00
CA GLN A 268 -15.39 -18.50 -10.69
C GLN A 268 -14.52 -17.23 -10.79
N TYR A 269 -13.78 -17.10 -11.89
CA TYR A 269 -12.80 -16.04 -12.10
C TYR A 269 -13.12 -15.13 -13.29
N GLU A 270 -14.21 -15.41 -14.00
CA GLU A 270 -14.70 -14.53 -15.05
C GLU A 270 -15.17 -13.20 -14.45
N LYS A 271 -14.55 -12.08 -14.90
CA LYS A 271 -15.08 -10.74 -14.60
C LYS A 271 -16.54 -10.75 -15.02
N PRO A 272 -17.50 -10.31 -14.17
CA PRO A 272 -18.87 -10.13 -14.63
C PRO A 272 -18.84 -9.30 -15.92
N ASP A 273 -19.39 -9.89 -16.97
CA ASP A 273 -19.35 -9.41 -18.35
C ASP A 273 -19.65 -7.90 -18.37
N THR A 274 -18.62 -7.06 -18.60
CA THR A 274 -18.83 -5.64 -18.90
C THR A 274 -19.16 -5.51 -20.39
N LYS A 275 -20.25 -6.18 -20.79
CA LYS A 275 -20.88 -5.87 -22.08
C LYS A 275 -21.43 -4.45 -21.97
N ILE A 276 -20.96 -3.56 -22.85
CA ILE A 276 -21.74 -2.38 -23.21
C ILE A 276 -22.99 -2.93 -23.91
N LYS A 277 -24.01 -3.29 -23.11
CA LYS A 277 -25.29 -3.78 -23.62
C LYS A 277 -26.05 -2.58 -24.18
N ASN A 278 -26.65 -2.78 -25.35
CA ASN A 278 -27.59 -1.82 -25.89
C ASN A 278 -28.73 -1.63 -24.88
N ILE A 279 -29.17 -0.38 -24.72
CA ILE A 279 -30.13 0.06 -23.69
C ILE A 279 -31.47 -0.68 -23.78
N ASP A 280 -31.79 -1.26 -24.94
CA ASP A 280 -33.04 -1.97 -25.17
C ASP A 280 -32.97 -3.46 -24.78
N ASP A 281 -31.81 -4.11 -24.92
CA ASP A 281 -31.58 -5.47 -24.38
C ASP A 281 -31.61 -5.44 -22.83
N PHE A 282 -31.09 -4.35 -22.24
CA PHE A 282 -31.12 -4.13 -20.79
C PHE A 282 -32.55 -3.99 -20.24
N LYS A 283 -33.49 -3.47 -21.04
CA LYS A 283 -34.91 -3.35 -20.64
C LYS A 283 -35.63 -4.70 -20.69
N ILE A 284 -35.32 -5.53 -21.69
CA ILE A 284 -35.95 -6.84 -21.87
C ILE A 284 -35.45 -7.85 -20.83
N GLU A 285 -34.14 -7.90 -20.57
CA GLU A 285 -33.57 -8.74 -19.49
C GLU A 285 -34.02 -8.30 -18.10
N ARG A 286 -34.10 -6.98 -17.82
CA ARG A 286 -34.69 -6.49 -16.56
C ARG A 286 -36.14 -6.89 -16.41
N GLN A 287 -36.90 -7.03 -17.50
CA GLN A 287 -38.30 -7.41 -17.43
C GLN A 287 -38.47 -8.92 -17.19
N ASN A 288 -37.59 -9.74 -17.77
CA ASN A 288 -37.63 -11.21 -17.62
C ASN A 288 -37.02 -11.68 -16.30
N VAL A 289 -35.91 -11.08 -15.83
CA VAL A 289 -35.33 -11.37 -14.50
C VAL A 289 -36.26 -10.93 -13.36
N TYR A 290 -37.05 -9.87 -13.57
CA TYR A 290 -38.06 -9.42 -12.60
C TYR A 290 -39.29 -10.35 -12.56
N LEU A 291 -39.58 -11.10 -13.63
CA LEU A 291 -40.66 -12.09 -13.69
C LEU A 291 -40.22 -13.46 -13.14
N ASP A 292 -38.99 -13.89 -13.39
CA ASP A 292 -38.46 -15.16 -12.87
C ASP A 292 -38.16 -15.11 -11.36
N ALA A 293 -37.70 -13.96 -10.86
CA ALA A 293 -37.52 -13.73 -9.41
C ALA A 293 -38.87 -13.66 -8.63
N LEU A 294 -39.99 -13.44 -9.33
CA LEU A 294 -41.35 -13.52 -8.77
C LEU A 294 -41.90 -14.95 -8.78
N GLN A 295 -41.43 -15.84 -9.66
CA GLN A 295 -41.89 -17.23 -9.70
C GLN A 295 -41.21 -18.15 -8.67
N TYR A 296 -39.95 -17.88 -8.29
CA TYR A 296 -39.22 -18.72 -7.33
C TYR A 296 -39.54 -18.47 -5.85
N ASN A 297 -40.40 -17.49 -5.52
CA ASN A 297 -40.84 -17.21 -4.14
C ASN A 297 -42.27 -17.70 -3.83
N ASN A 298 -42.93 -18.42 -4.74
CA ASN A 298 -44.31 -18.91 -4.55
C ASN A 298 -44.42 -20.33 -3.95
N VAL A 299 -43.36 -20.88 -3.35
CA VAL A 299 -43.49 -22.08 -2.50
C VAL A 299 -43.35 -21.69 -1.04
N LEU A 300 -44.45 -21.16 -0.49
CA LEU A 300 -44.67 -21.02 0.94
C LEU A 300 -45.05 -22.39 1.53
N PRO A 301 -44.48 -22.83 2.66
CA PRO A 301 -45.14 -23.79 3.53
C PRO A 301 -46.43 -23.15 4.07
N ASP A 302 -47.56 -23.80 3.83
CA ASP A 302 -48.87 -23.44 4.37
C ASP A 302 -48.83 -23.36 5.91
N ALA A 303 -48.55 -22.18 6.45
CA ALA A 303 -49.03 -21.66 7.73
C ALA A 303 -48.31 -20.36 8.06
N PHE A 304 -48.89 -19.21 7.70
CA PHE A 304 -49.01 -18.01 8.55
C PHE A 304 -49.72 -16.88 7.79
N GLU A 305 -50.97 -17.12 7.40
CA GLU A 305 -51.89 -16.02 7.12
C GLU A 305 -52.51 -15.54 8.43
N ARG A 306 -52.10 -14.34 8.88
CA ARG A 306 -53.05 -13.25 9.21
C ARG A 306 -52.32 -11.96 9.63
N GLN A 307 -52.81 -10.88 9.02
CA GLN A 307 -52.69 -9.45 9.35
C GLN A 307 -51.54 -8.66 8.69
N TYR A 308 -51.98 -7.88 7.67
CA TYR A 308 -51.26 -6.91 6.82
C TYR A 308 -50.34 -7.51 5.73
N ALA A 309 -50.96 -8.11 4.72
CA ALA A 309 -50.28 -8.51 3.49
C ALA A 309 -50.03 -7.32 2.56
N CYS A 310 -48.75 -7.01 2.30
CA CYS A 310 -48.31 -6.02 1.31
C CYS A 310 -48.48 -6.56 -0.13
N GLY A 311 -49.73 -6.72 -0.58
CA GLY A 311 -50.05 -7.18 -1.94
C GLY A 311 -51.21 -6.39 -2.56
N ASP A 312 -51.03 -5.95 -3.81
CA ASP A 312 -51.95 -5.27 -4.72
C ASP A 312 -52.32 -3.80 -4.46
N ALA A 313 -51.65 -2.89 -5.20
CA ALA A 313 -52.32 -1.81 -5.98
C ALA A 313 -51.29 -0.82 -6.57
N VAL A 314 -50.98 -0.88 -7.88
CA VAL A 314 -50.65 0.32 -8.68
C VAL A 314 -51.01 0.09 -10.17
N LEU A 315 -52.04 0.80 -10.67
CA LEU A 315 -52.25 1.06 -12.09
C LEU A 315 -52.73 2.50 -12.31
N LYS A 316 -52.05 3.18 -13.24
CA LYS A 316 -52.46 4.32 -14.10
C LYS A 316 -52.61 5.71 -13.46
N LEU A 317 -51.84 6.66 -14.01
CA LEU A 317 -52.35 7.84 -14.73
C LEU A 317 -51.19 8.58 -15.44
N THR A 318 -51.45 9.01 -16.68
CA THR A 318 -50.56 9.76 -17.57
C THR A 318 -51.01 11.22 -17.75
N ALA A 319 -50.01 12.08 -17.98
CA ALA A 319 -49.95 13.24 -18.90
C ALA A 319 -50.85 14.49 -18.72
N LYS A 320 -50.20 15.62 -18.41
CA LYS A 320 -50.41 17.04 -18.85
C LYS A 320 -49.78 17.95 -17.77
N GLU A 321 -48.97 19.00 -17.97
CA GLU A 321 -48.62 19.90 -19.07
C GLU A 321 -47.24 20.58 -18.78
N LYS A 322 -46.45 20.86 -19.83
CA LYS A 322 -45.21 21.69 -19.86
C LYS A 322 -45.53 23.10 -20.40
N LYS A 323 -44.82 24.18 -19.96
CA LYS A 323 -44.32 25.41 -20.67
C LYS A 323 -44.33 26.70 -19.78
N LEU A 324 -43.48 27.77 -19.85
CA LEU A 324 -42.35 28.26 -20.69
C LEU A 324 -41.83 29.69 -20.20
N ILE A 325 -40.64 30.16 -20.69
CA ILE A 325 -40.11 31.57 -20.92
C ILE A 325 -39.39 32.34 -19.76
N VAL A 326 -38.29 33.14 -19.88
CA VAL A 326 -37.07 33.37 -20.73
C VAL A 326 -36.42 34.73 -20.33
N ASN A 327 -35.05 34.81 -20.31
CA ASN A 327 -34.10 35.97 -20.47
C ASN A 327 -34.23 37.25 -19.58
N GLU A 328 -33.23 38.13 -19.33
CA GLU A 328 -32.03 38.54 -20.08
C GLU A 328 -31.03 39.43 -19.26
N ASN A 329 -29.71 39.31 -19.54
CA ASN A 329 -28.55 40.26 -19.61
C ASN A 329 -28.31 41.49 -18.67
N LEU A 330 -27.02 41.71 -18.32
CA LEU A 330 -26.13 42.91 -18.60
C LEU A 330 -24.86 42.89 -17.69
N ARG A 331 -23.61 42.73 -18.20
CA ARG A 331 -22.60 43.77 -18.62
C ARG A 331 -22.07 44.65 -17.44
N LEU A 332 -20.77 44.80 -17.10
CA LEU A 332 -19.59 45.30 -17.86
C LEU A 332 -18.27 45.29 -17.00
N ASN A 333 -17.11 45.16 -17.70
CA ASN A 333 -15.80 45.85 -17.54
C ASN A 333 -14.92 45.69 -16.27
N LYS A 334 -13.59 45.82 -16.27
CA LYS A 334 -12.44 45.67 -17.22
C LYS A 334 -11.16 46.06 -16.41
N SER A 335 -10.01 45.42 -16.70
CA SER A 335 -8.61 45.95 -16.50
C SER A 335 -8.08 46.01 -15.04
N ASN A 336 -6.80 45.83 -14.68
CA ASN A 336 -5.47 45.83 -15.33
C ASN A 336 -4.44 45.09 -14.42
N THR A 337 -3.41 44.49 -15.03
CA THR A 337 -2.10 44.08 -14.45
C THR A 337 -1.01 45.10 -14.90
N PRO A 338 0.32 44.96 -14.66
CA PRO A 338 1.17 44.51 -13.51
C PRO A 338 2.42 45.45 -13.29
N LYS A 339 3.34 45.11 -12.34
CA LYS A 339 4.85 45.26 -12.35
C LYS A 339 5.41 45.40 -10.91
N PHE A 340 6.31 44.53 -10.41
CA PHE A 340 7.80 44.43 -10.55
C PHE A 340 8.61 45.61 -9.99
N ILE A 341 9.42 45.38 -8.93
CA ILE A 341 10.75 45.97 -8.70
C ILE A 341 11.67 44.97 -7.95
N SER A 342 12.91 44.89 -8.42
CA SER A 342 14.09 44.20 -7.92
C SER A 342 15.03 45.16 -7.16
N GLU A 343 15.77 44.72 -6.16
CA GLU A 343 16.98 45.38 -5.66
C GLU A 343 18.03 44.28 -5.34
N GLN A 344 19.14 44.15 -6.07
CA GLN A 344 20.38 44.94 -6.20
C GLN A 344 21.49 44.47 -5.24
N GLU A 345 22.48 43.81 -5.84
CA GLU A 345 23.76 43.37 -5.28
C GLU A 345 24.69 44.55 -4.95
N ASN A 346 25.51 44.40 -3.91
CA ASN A 346 26.72 45.19 -3.69
C ASN A 346 27.84 44.29 -3.14
N VAL A 347 29.02 44.38 -3.75
CA VAL A 347 30.32 43.76 -3.38
C VAL A 347 31.42 44.67 -3.98
N PRO A 348 32.70 44.71 -3.54
CA PRO A 348 33.37 44.42 -2.25
C PRO A 348 34.26 45.60 -1.75
N ASN A 349 34.90 45.47 -0.59
CA ASN A 349 36.17 46.14 -0.29
C ASN A 349 37.15 45.26 0.51
N SER A 350 38.44 45.31 0.10
CA SER A 350 39.68 44.79 0.71
C SER A 350 39.78 43.31 1.13
N PHE A 351 40.58 42.53 0.39
CA PHE A 351 41.05 41.18 0.78
C PHE A 351 41.94 41.24 2.04
N ASN A 352 41.39 40.88 3.20
CA ASN A 352 42.17 40.50 4.38
C ASN A 352 42.17 38.97 4.49
N TRP A 353 43.22 38.32 3.98
CA TRP A 353 43.35 36.86 3.94
C TRP A 353 43.30 36.20 5.33
N GLN A 354 43.72 36.90 6.38
CA GLN A 354 43.66 36.37 7.76
C GLN A 354 42.21 36.31 8.23
N ALA A 355 41.45 37.39 8.00
CA ALA A 355 40.04 37.43 8.32
C ALA A 355 39.25 36.40 7.52
N GLU A 356 39.57 36.23 6.24
CA GLU A 356 38.94 35.21 5.39
C GLU A 356 39.21 33.78 5.91
N ILE A 357 40.45 33.44 6.29
CA ILE A 357 40.77 32.12 6.86
C ILE A 357 40.10 31.92 8.22
N ILE A 358 40.12 32.91 9.12
CA ILE A 358 39.50 32.81 10.44
C ILE A 358 37.98 32.64 10.32
N ASN A 359 37.33 33.43 9.46
CA ASN A 359 35.91 33.28 9.15
C ASN A 359 35.64 31.88 8.57
N THR A 360 36.44 31.44 7.61
CA THR A 360 36.31 30.10 6.99
C THR A 360 36.46 28.98 8.02
N LEU A 361 37.47 29.01 8.89
CA LEU A 361 37.67 28.01 9.94
C LEU A 361 36.52 28.01 10.95
N SER A 362 36.01 29.18 11.35
CA SER A 362 34.86 29.28 12.25
C SER A 362 33.59 28.67 11.63
N ILE A 363 33.37 28.88 10.32
CA ILE A 363 32.28 28.31 9.54
C ILE A 363 32.43 26.78 9.44
N ILE A 364 33.63 26.28 9.14
CA ILE A 364 33.91 24.84 9.06
C ILE A 364 33.64 24.17 10.42
N ILE A 365 34.10 24.76 11.53
CA ILE A 365 33.89 24.21 12.88
C ILE A 365 32.41 24.21 13.26
N ALA A 366 31.69 25.32 13.03
CA ALA A 366 30.26 25.41 13.29
C ALA A 366 29.47 24.36 12.49
N LYS A 367 29.76 24.22 11.19
CA LYS A 367 29.16 23.21 10.32
C LYS A 367 29.48 21.78 10.76
N GLN A 368 30.72 21.50 11.17
CA GLN A 368 31.11 20.17 11.61
C GLN A 368 30.55 19.82 13.00
N PHE A 369 30.37 20.80 13.89
CA PHE A 369 29.63 20.66 15.14
C PHE A 369 28.16 20.29 14.90
N GLU A 370 27.49 20.98 13.98
CA GLU A 370 26.12 20.68 13.58
C GLU A 370 26.00 19.24 13.03
N LYS A 371 26.95 18.82 12.18
CA LYS A 371 27.01 17.43 11.66
C LYS A 371 27.13 16.38 12.77
N GLU A 372 28.04 16.57 13.73
CA GLU A 372 28.26 15.60 14.82
C GLU A 372 27.09 15.55 15.81
N THR A 373 26.48 16.70 16.12
CA THR A 373 25.28 16.77 16.97
C THR A 373 24.05 16.16 16.28
N PHE A 374 23.90 16.34 14.97
CA PHE A 374 22.88 15.68 14.18
C PHE A 374 23.06 14.15 14.12
N ASN A 375 24.29 13.66 13.91
CA ASN A 375 24.60 12.23 13.95
C ASN A 375 24.30 11.62 15.34
N LEU A 376 24.53 12.37 16.41
CA LEU A 376 24.14 11.97 17.77
C LEU A 376 22.61 11.84 17.90
N ALA A 377 21.84 12.77 17.33
CA ALA A 377 20.38 12.72 17.34
C ALA A 377 19.85 11.53 16.53
N LEU A 378 20.38 11.28 15.33
CA LEU A 378 20.04 10.11 14.52
C LEU A 378 20.39 8.79 15.20
N ASN A 379 21.56 8.69 15.83
CA ASN A 379 21.95 7.49 16.56
C ASN A 379 21.03 7.18 17.74
N ARG A 380 20.55 8.21 18.46
CA ARG A 380 19.55 8.02 19.51
C ARG A 380 18.22 7.53 18.92
N LEU A 381 17.78 8.16 17.84
CA LEU A 381 16.54 7.80 17.15
C LEU A 381 16.58 6.36 16.60
N PHE A 382 17.66 5.96 15.93
CA PHE A 382 17.84 4.61 15.40
C PHE A 382 18.03 3.56 16.48
N LYS A 383 18.67 3.91 17.60
CA LYS A 383 18.78 3.02 18.75
C LYS A 383 17.41 2.61 19.28
N ASP A 384 16.49 3.56 19.39
CA ASP A 384 15.14 3.28 19.91
C ASP A 384 14.34 2.37 18.96
N ILE A 385 14.62 2.44 17.64
CA ILE A 385 14.00 1.59 16.60
C ILE A 385 14.68 0.22 16.51
N ALA A 386 16.01 0.16 16.58
CA ALA A 386 16.79 -1.06 16.35
C ALA A 386 16.93 -1.92 17.61
N ALA A 387 17.07 -1.32 18.79
CA ALA A 387 17.32 -2.01 20.06
C ALA A 387 16.43 -1.48 21.21
N PRO A 388 15.12 -1.81 21.21
CA PRO A 388 14.18 -1.34 22.24
C PRO A 388 14.58 -1.83 23.64
N THR A 389 14.44 -0.96 24.64
CA THR A 389 14.97 -1.13 26.00
C THR A 389 14.18 -2.13 26.88
N THR A 390 12.92 -2.43 26.58
CA THR A 390 12.09 -3.39 27.34
C THR A 390 11.38 -4.40 26.44
N ASP A 391 11.00 -5.58 26.96
CA ASP A 391 10.28 -6.60 26.19
C ASP A 391 8.87 -6.16 25.78
N GLN A 392 8.20 -5.35 26.61
CA GLN A 392 6.94 -4.70 26.25
C GLN A 392 7.15 -3.66 25.14
N ASP A 393 8.27 -2.94 25.17
CA ASP A 393 8.65 -2.03 24.09
C ASP A 393 9.03 -2.76 22.81
N LYS A 394 9.58 -3.97 22.86
CA LYS A 394 9.78 -4.80 21.65
C LYS A 394 8.46 -5.19 21.00
N ILE A 395 7.43 -5.49 21.79
CA ILE A 395 6.07 -5.82 21.32
C ILE A 395 5.34 -4.56 20.79
N ASN A 396 5.48 -3.42 21.47
CA ASN A 396 4.83 -2.17 21.06
C ASN A 396 5.56 -1.47 19.88
N TYR A 397 6.90 -1.51 19.82
CA TYR A 397 7.67 -1.01 18.65
C TYR A 397 7.47 -1.87 17.41
N ALA A 398 7.29 -3.18 17.59
CA ALA A 398 7.01 -4.09 16.49
C ALA A 398 5.61 -3.87 15.86
N THR A 399 4.74 -3.04 16.44
CA THR A 399 3.32 -3.03 16.05
C THR A 399 2.77 -1.76 15.42
N THR A 400 3.32 -0.55 15.64
CA THR A 400 2.81 0.67 14.96
C THR A 400 3.83 1.32 14.03
N PHE A 401 5.02 1.70 14.51
CA PHE A 401 6.06 2.23 13.62
C PHE A 401 6.51 1.19 12.59
N TYR A 402 6.74 -0.06 13.01
CA TYR A 402 7.09 -1.15 12.09
C TYR A 402 5.99 -1.49 11.09
N ALA A 403 4.72 -1.38 11.50
CA ALA A 403 3.58 -1.61 10.61
C ALA A 403 3.46 -0.51 9.54
N LEU A 404 3.70 0.75 9.92
CA LEU A 404 3.69 1.89 9.00
C LEU A 404 4.94 1.97 8.14
N PHE A 405 6.11 1.55 8.67
CA PHE A 405 7.42 1.73 8.04
C PHE A 405 8.29 0.45 8.06
N PRO A 406 7.84 -0.68 7.48
CA PRO A 406 8.56 -1.95 7.56
C PRO A 406 9.91 -1.93 6.82
N LYS A 407 9.97 -1.36 5.60
CA LYS A 407 11.22 -1.30 4.82
C LYS A 407 12.20 -0.32 5.45
N THR A 408 11.71 0.81 5.92
CA THR A 408 12.47 1.81 6.68
C THR A 408 13.07 1.19 7.92
N THR A 409 12.28 0.42 8.68
CA THR A 409 12.78 -0.22 9.91
C THR A 409 13.87 -1.25 9.61
N ALA A 410 13.72 -2.03 8.54
CA ALA A 410 14.74 -2.99 8.12
C ALA A 410 16.05 -2.27 7.75
N PHE A 411 15.95 -1.18 6.98
CA PHE A 411 17.09 -0.38 6.58
C PHE A 411 17.78 0.31 7.79
N ILE A 412 17.00 0.89 8.72
CA ILE A 412 17.54 1.47 9.96
C ILE A 412 18.32 0.42 10.75
N LYS A 413 17.80 -0.81 10.88
CA LYS A 413 18.51 -1.89 11.57
C LYS A 413 19.83 -2.24 10.89
N GLU A 414 19.82 -2.32 9.55
CA GLU A 414 21.01 -2.60 8.75
C GLU A 414 22.11 -1.56 9.01
N ILE A 415 21.81 -0.27 8.84
CA ILE A 415 22.81 0.80 8.99
C ILE A 415 23.21 1.02 10.45
N TYR A 416 22.31 0.80 11.41
CA TYR A 416 22.61 0.92 12.84
C TYR A 416 23.54 -0.19 13.33
N TYR A 417 23.27 -1.46 12.99
CA TYR A 417 24.12 -2.59 13.40
C TYR A 417 25.43 -2.70 12.63
N ALA A 418 25.55 -2.02 11.48
CA ALA A 418 26.83 -1.89 10.78
C ALA A 418 27.89 -1.11 11.59
N GLU A 419 27.49 -0.38 12.65
CA GLU A 419 28.35 0.48 13.49
C GLU A 419 29.19 1.50 12.68
N ASN A 420 28.78 1.77 11.44
CA ASN A 420 29.44 2.71 10.53
C ASN A 420 28.80 4.10 10.62
N PRO A 421 29.53 5.17 10.30
CA PRO A 421 28.96 6.50 10.12
C PRO A 421 27.89 6.53 9.02
N TYR A 422 26.76 7.20 9.26
CA TYR A 422 25.70 7.34 8.25
C TYR A 422 26.10 8.28 7.13
N THR A 423 26.08 7.83 5.89
CA THR A 423 26.43 8.62 4.71
C THR A 423 25.23 9.42 4.18
N GLY A 424 25.49 10.38 3.29
CA GLY A 424 24.41 11.07 2.55
C GLY A 424 23.56 10.09 1.71
N LEU A 425 24.17 9.01 1.22
CA LEU A 425 23.47 7.92 0.54
C LEU A 425 22.54 7.16 1.49
N ASP A 426 22.94 6.93 2.74
CA ASP A 426 22.09 6.27 3.73
C ASP A 426 20.85 7.13 4.04
N VAL A 427 21.02 8.45 4.18
CA VAL A 427 19.90 9.37 4.42
C VAL A 427 18.95 9.44 3.21
N ALA A 428 19.49 9.50 1.99
CA ALA A 428 18.67 9.48 0.78
C ALA A 428 17.90 8.15 0.62
N THR A 429 18.56 7.04 0.94
CA THR A 429 17.98 5.69 0.91
C THR A 429 16.90 5.54 1.98
N LEU A 430 17.13 6.07 3.18
CA LEU A 430 16.14 6.15 4.25
C LEU A 430 14.89 6.92 3.79
N GLN A 431 15.06 8.10 3.19
CA GLN A 431 13.94 8.89 2.68
C GLN A 431 13.14 8.12 1.61
N LEU A 432 13.85 7.41 0.72
CA LEU A 432 13.21 6.57 -0.29
C LEU A 432 12.40 5.43 0.34
N HIS A 433 12.94 4.75 1.35
CA HIS A 433 12.23 3.70 2.07
C HIS A 433 10.99 4.22 2.77
N ILE A 434 11.07 5.38 3.44
CA ILE A 434 9.91 5.99 4.09
C ILE A 434 8.83 6.33 3.06
N LYS A 435 9.20 6.98 1.94
CA LYS A 435 8.25 7.29 0.85
C LYS A 435 7.60 6.03 0.28
N ASN A 436 8.36 4.95 0.14
CA ASN A 436 7.83 3.67 -0.35
C ASN A 436 6.88 3.02 0.65
N ASP A 437 7.18 3.07 1.95
CA ASP A 437 6.30 2.55 3.00
C ASP A 437 4.99 3.35 3.07
N ILE A 438 5.06 4.69 3.01
CA ILE A 438 3.88 5.58 3.01
C ILE A 438 2.94 5.30 1.82
N LYS A 439 3.50 5.02 0.63
CA LYS A 439 2.71 4.69 -0.57
C LYS A 439 1.86 3.43 -0.41
N GLU A 440 2.26 2.49 0.46
CA GLU A 440 1.53 1.24 0.69
C GLU A 440 0.39 1.40 1.69
N ILE A 441 0.32 2.51 2.44
CA ILE A 441 -0.67 2.71 3.51
C ILE A 441 -2.12 2.56 3.01
N PRO A 442 -2.54 3.14 1.86
CA PRO A 442 -3.89 2.93 1.34
C PRO A 442 -4.20 1.46 1.06
N ASN A 443 -3.26 0.71 0.48
CA ASN A 443 -3.40 -0.72 0.20
C ASN A 443 -3.55 -1.51 1.50
N LEU A 444 -2.77 -1.17 2.53
CA LEU A 444 -2.86 -1.82 3.82
C LEU A 444 -4.20 -1.55 4.51
N PHE A 445 -4.73 -0.32 4.49
CA PHE A 445 -6.09 -0.05 5.01
C PHE A 445 -7.18 -0.83 4.24
N ALA A 446 -7.01 -1.00 2.93
CA ALA A 446 -7.97 -1.70 2.08
C ALA A 446 -7.93 -3.23 2.23
N GLU A 447 -6.74 -3.83 2.23
CA GLU A 447 -6.56 -5.27 2.11
C GLU A 447 -6.18 -5.94 3.44
N LYS A 448 -5.38 -5.27 4.27
CA LYS A 448 -4.79 -5.84 5.49
C LYS A 448 -4.79 -4.84 6.65
N PRO A 449 -5.95 -4.29 7.03
CA PRO A 449 -6.02 -3.22 8.03
C PRO A 449 -5.49 -3.67 9.39
N GLU A 450 -5.52 -4.97 9.70
CA GLU A 450 -4.92 -5.53 10.92
C GLU A 450 -3.40 -5.40 11.01
N ILE A 451 -2.70 -5.16 9.89
CA ILE A 451 -1.27 -4.86 9.92
C ILE A 451 -1.07 -3.46 10.51
N LEU A 452 -1.79 -2.46 10.00
CA LEU A 452 -1.71 -1.07 10.46
C LEU A 452 -2.38 -0.86 11.82
N LEU A 453 -3.49 -1.56 12.06
CA LEU A 453 -4.37 -1.44 13.21
C LEU A 453 -4.49 -2.81 13.91
N PRO A 454 -3.49 -3.24 14.69
CA PRO A 454 -3.43 -4.60 15.24
C PRO A 454 -4.66 -5.03 16.05
N LYS A 455 -5.34 -4.07 16.71
CA LYS A 455 -6.53 -4.35 17.51
C LYS A 455 -7.84 -4.33 16.70
N ILE A 456 -7.83 -3.96 15.42
CA ILE A 456 -9.06 -3.73 14.64
C ILE A 456 -9.97 -4.97 14.57
N ASN A 457 -9.39 -6.18 14.65
CA ASN A 457 -10.13 -7.44 14.68
C ASN A 457 -10.97 -7.64 15.95
N ASN A 458 -10.62 -6.95 17.04
CA ASN A 458 -11.42 -6.93 18.27
C ASN A 458 -12.63 -5.98 18.17
N TYR A 459 -12.72 -5.19 17.09
CA TYR A 459 -13.76 -4.20 16.85
C TYR A 459 -14.41 -4.45 15.48
N PRO A 460 -15.22 -5.51 15.32
CA PRO A 460 -15.73 -5.91 14.01
C PRO A 460 -16.59 -4.85 13.31
N HIS A 461 -17.37 -4.05 14.06
CA HIS A 461 -18.08 -2.90 13.49
C HIS A 461 -17.15 -1.83 12.91
N ALA A 462 -16.00 -1.60 13.55
CA ALA A 462 -15.00 -0.64 13.08
C ALA A 462 -14.34 -1.14 11.79
N ARG A 463 -14.03 -2.43 11.72
CA ARG A 463 -13.51 -3.10 10.51
C ARG A 463 -14.51 -3.02 9.34
N ASP A 464 -15.78 -3.28 9.60
CA ASP A 464 -16.83 -3.19 8.57
C ASP A 464 -17.03 -1.76 8.06
N LEU A 465 -17.03 -0.76 8.94
CA LEU A 465 -17.15 0.64 8.49
C LEU A 465 -15.89 1.15 7.79
N LEU A 466 -14.70 0.66 8.16
CA LEU A 466 -13.50 0.90 7.37
C LEU A 466 -13.63 0.33 5.94
N SER A 467 -14.15 -0.90 5.83
CA SER A 467 -14.43 -1.58 4.55
C SER A 467 -15.45 -0.81 3.69
N MET A 468 -16.47 -0.23 4.32
CA MET A 468 -17.43 0.67 3.68
C MET A 468 -16.76 1.94 3.15
N GLY A 469 -15.94 2.62 3.96
CA GLY A 469 -15.17 3.79 3.52
C GLY A 469 -14.25 3.48 2.33
N ASN A 470 -13.61 2.32 2.35
CA ASN A 470 -12.78 1.84 1.23
C ASN A 470 -13.58 1.63 -0.05
N GLU A 471 -14.79 1.08 0.03
CA GLU A 471 -15.65 0.90 -1.15
C GLU A 471 -16.04 2.23 -1.81
N ILE A 472 -16.32 3.25 -0.98
CA ILE A 472 -16.64 4.60 -1.45
C ILE A 472 -15.42 5.19 -2.17
N ILE A 473 -14.24 5.13 -1.57
CA ILE A 473 -13.00 5.65 -2.17
C ILE A 473 -12.68 4.95 -3.49
N GLN A 474 -12.73 3.61 -3.52
CA GLN A 474 -12.44 2.86 -4.74
C GLN A 474 -13.47 3.16 -5.84
N SER A 475 -14.77 3.13 -5.53
CA SER A 475 -15.80 3.35 -6.54
C SER A 475 -15.79 4.78 -7.11
N THR A 476 -15.47 5.78 -6.28
CA THR A 476 -15.33 7.18 -6.73
C THR A 476 -14.09 7.40 -7.58
N SER A 477 -12.97 6.74 -7.27
CA SER A 477 -11.76 6.77 -8.10
C SER A 477 -11.96 6.16 -9.49
N MET A 478 -12.88 5.19 -9.61
CA MET A 478 -13.30 4.58 -10.87
C MET A 478 -14.32 5.43 -11.66
N GLY A 479 -14.82 6.53 -11.10
CA GLY A 479 -15.85 7.35 -11.73
C GLY A 479 -17.24 6.70 -11.76
N THR A 480 -17.52 5.78 -10.83
CA THR A 480 -18.80 5.07 -10.73
C THR A 480 -19.95 6.04 -10.43
N ASP A 481 -21.13 5.83 -11.01
CA ASP A 481 -22.31 6.67 -10.74
C ASP A 481 -22.83 6.50 -9.30
N LEU A 482 -23.45 7.54 -8.75
CA LEU A 482 -23.81 7.63 -7.34
C LEU A 482 -24.73 6.49 -6.86
N PRO A 483 -25.81 6.10 -7.57
CA PRO A 483 -26.63 4.95 -7.19
C PRO A 483 -25.86 3.63 -7.18
N ASP A 484 -24.94 3.44 -8.13
CA ASP A 484 -24.13 2.23 -8.22
C ASP A 484 -23.14 2.14 -7.07
N ILE A 485 -22.58 3.26 -6.61
CA ILE A 485 -21.75 3.30 -5.40
C ILE A 485 -22.56 2.85 -4.18
N ILE A 486 -23.79 3.35 -4.01
CA ILE A 486 -24.66 2.98 -2.89
C ILE A 486 -24.98 1.48 -2.93
N ASN A 487 -25.28 0.94 -4.13
CA ASN A 487 -25.56 -0.47 -4.30
C ASN A 487 -24.32 -1.35 -4.04
N ARG A 488 -23.14 -0.96 -4.54
CA ARG A 488 -21.86 -1.65 -4.28
C ARG A 488 -21.53 -1.72 -2.79
N VAL A 489 -21.72 -0.61 -2.08
CA VAL A 489 -21.58 -0.57 -0.61
C VAL A 489 -22.52 -1.60 0.03
N SER A 490 -23.79 -1.67 -0.36
CA SER A 490 -24.75 -2.64 0.23
C SER A 490 -24.48 -4.11 -0.12
N LEU A 491 -23.88 -4.37 -1.28
CA LEU A 491 -23.54 -5.73 -1.74
C LEU A 491 -22.22 -6.24 -1.18
N LYS A 492 -21.46 -5.38 -0.49
CA LYS A 492 -20.20 -5.76 0.13
C LYS A 492 -20.43 -6.75 1.27
N SER A 493 -19.52 -7.71 1.41
CA SER A 493 -19.56 -8.65 2.52
C SER A 493 -19.12 -7.96 3.81
N TYR A 494 -20.00 -7.98 4.81
CA TYR A 494 -19.78 -7.43 6.16
C TYR A 494 -19.82 -8.55 7.20
N ILE A 495 -18.92 -8.45 8.18
CA ILE A 495 -18.77 -9.40 9.29
C ILE A 495 -19.98 -9.30 10.22
N THR A 496 -20.40 -8.07 10.53
CA THR A 496 -21.47 -7.78 11.47
C THR A 496 -22.82 -7.70 10.74
N PRO A 497 -23.87 -8.40 11.23
CA PRO A 497 -25.20 -8.31 10.65
C PRO A 497 -25.78 -6.90 10.76
N GLN A 498 -25.37 -6.12 11.77
CA GLN A 498 -25.79 -4.73 11.96
C GLN A 498 -25.33 -3.83 10.82
N VAL A 499 -24.07 -3.93 10.36
CA VAL A 499 -23.59 -3.11 9.23
C VAL A 499 -24.21 -3.57 7.91
N ARG A 500 -24.45 -4.88 7.74
CA ARG A 500 -25.19 -5.40 6.58
C ARG A 500 -26.62 -4.88 6.51
N GLU A 501 -27.32 -4.89 7.65
CA GLU A 501 -28.66 -4.32 7.74
C GLU A 501 -28.64 -2.82 7.46
N LEU A 502 -27.69 -2.09 8.06
CA LEU A 502 -27.52 -0.64 7.86
C LEU A 502 -27.37 -0.29 6.39
N THR A 503 -26.43 -0.94 5.69
CA THR A 503 -26.16 -0.65 4.28
C THR A 503 -27.29 -1.10 3.36
N GLY A 504 -27.98 -2.20 3.69
CA GLY A 504 -29.19 -2.64 2.99
C GLY A 504 -30.35 -1.64 3.10
N VAL A 505 -30.53 -1.02 4.27
CA VAL A 505 -31.54 0.02 4.49
C VAL A 505 -31.25 1.25 3.64
N ILE A 506 -29.99 1.69 3.61
CA ILE A 506 -29.55 2.83 2.80
C ILE A 506 -29.86 2.59 1.32
N ALA A 507 -29.46 1.43 0.79
CA ALA A 507 -29.72 1.08 -0.60
C ALA A 507 -31.23 0.94 -0.90
N THR A 508 -32.00 0.35 0.02
CA THR A 508 -33.46 0.24 -0.15
C THR A 508 -34.11 1.60 -0.26
N ILE A 509 -33.77 2.54 0.65
CA ILE A 509 -34.34 3.89 0.62
C ILE A 509 -33.93 4.64 -0.65
N SER A 510 -32.64 4.59 -1.00
CA SER A 510 -32.12 5.22 -2.23
C SER A 510 -32.86 4.71 -3.47
N ASN A 511 -33.04 3.39 -3.59
CA ASN A 511 -33.72 2.79 -4.74
C ASN A 511 -35.23 3.08 -4.76
N SER A 512 -35.89 3.11 -3.59
CA SER A 512 -37.33 3.37 -3.49
C SER A 512 -37.72 4.82 -3.80
N LEU A 513 -36.81 5.78 -3.60
CA LEU A 513 -37.07 7.20 -3.84
C LEU A 513 -36.46 7.71 -5.15
N ARG A 514 -36.03 6.82 -6.04
CA ARG A 514 -35.54 7.19 -7.38
C ARG A 514 -36.65 7.87 -8.18
N ALA A 515 -36.34 9.05 -8.73
CA ALA A 515 -37.26 9.74 -9.64
C ALA A 515 -37.28 9.04 -11.01
N GLU A 516 -38.47 8.94 -11.61
CA GLU A 516 -38.62 8.59 -13.03
C GLU A 516 -38.03 9.73 -13.87
N SER A 517 -37.15 9.40 -14.82
CA SER A 517 -36.37 10.40 -15.56
C SER A 517 -37.27 11.34 -16.37
N GLY A 518 -37.38 12.60 -15.96
CA GLY A 518 -38.03 13.66 -16.73
C GLY A 518 -38.14 15.00 -16.00
N ALA A 519 -37.62 16.07 -16.63
CA ALA A 519 -37.88 17.48 -16.31
C ALA A 519 -37.49 18.00 -14.91
N GLY A 520 -36.20 17.93 -14.57
CA GLY A 520 -35.62 18.86 -13.58
C GLY A 520 -35.91 18.59 -12.09
N GLN A 521 -36.41 17.40 -11.74
CA GLN A 521 -36.76 17.04 -10.36
C GLN A 521 -35.61 16.41 -9.54
N GLY A 522 -34.38 16.38 -10.07
CA GLY A 522 -33.26 15.70 -9.41
C GLY A 522 -33.21 14.19 -9.71
N LEU A 523 -32.29 13.48 -9.08
CA LEU A 523 -32.15 12.01 -9.22
C LEU A 523 -33.05 11.25 -8.23
N TRP A 524 -33.29 11.84 -7.06
CA TRP A 524 -34.24 11.35 -6.06
C TRP A 524 -35.40 12.31 -5.84
N ILE A 525 -36.53 11.76 -5.42
CA ILE A 525 -37.68 12.52 -4.94
C ILE A 525 -37.33 13.08 -3.56
N ASP A 526 -37.45 14.39 -3.36
CA ASP A 526 -37.28 15.02 -2.03
C ASP A 526 -38.36 14.50 -1.08
N PRO A 527 -38.02 13.67 -0.08
CA PRO A 527 -39.00 13.07 0.80
C PRO A 527 -39.59 14.09 1.78
N VAL A 528 -38.92 15.21 2.07
CA VAL A 528 -39.44 16.25 2.98
C VAL A 528 -40.60 16.98 2.34
N ILE A 529 -40.49 17.32 1.06
CA ILE A 529 -41.55 18.00 0.31
C ILE A 529 -42.63 17.01 -0.11
N ALA A 530 -42.25 15.86 -0.66
CA ALA A 530 -43.19 14.93 -1.29
C ALA A 530 -43.93 14.02 -0.29
N LEU A 531 -43.33 13.75 0.88
CA LEU A 531 -43.85 12.82 1.89
C LEU A 531 -43.94 13.51 3.23
N SER A 532 -44.91 14.41 3.42
CA SER A 532 -45.17 14.99 4.74
C SER A 532 -46.00 14.03 5.60
N PRO A 533 -45.51 13.56 6.77
CA PRO A 533 -46.25 12.64 7.64
C PRO A 533 -47.60 13.20 8.10
N PHE A 534 -47.70 14.52 8.24
CA PHE A 534 -48.90 15.20 8.72
C PHE A 534 -50.04 15.22 7.70
N LYS A 535 -49.73 14.94 6.43
CA LYS A 535 -50.75 14.84 5.36
C LYS A 535 -51.45 13.48 5.32
N ILE A 536 -50.99 12.48 6.06
CA ILE A 536 -51.59 11.13 6.08
C ILE A 536 -53.04 11.14 6.59
N GLY A 537 -53.38 12.06 7.49
CA GLY A 537 -54.74 12.20 8.04
C GLY A 537 -55.69 13.01 7.17
N ILE A 538 -55.21 13.60 6.07
CA ILE A 538 -56.03 14.45 5.19
C ILE A 538 -56.81 13.56 4.22
N GLN A 539 -58.13 13.76 4.16
CA GLN A 539 -59.04 12.97 3.34
C GLN A 539 -59.15 13.51 1.91
N ASP A 540 -58.01 13.68 1.24
CA ASP A 540 -57.94 14.08 -0.16
C ASP A 540 -57.03 13.14 -0.97
N ALA A 541 -56.96 13.36 -2.29
CA ALA A 541 -56.15 12.53 -3.18
C ALA A 541 -54.64 12.59 -2.85
N GLU A 542 -54.17 13.71 -2.30
CA GLU A 542 -52.76 13.88 -1.91
C GLU A 542 -52.44 13.09 -0.64
N GLY A 543 -53.27 13.21 0.41
CA GLY A 543 -53.13 12.48 1.67
C GLY A 543 -53.24 10.96 1.48
N ALA A 544 -54.16 10.49 0.61
CA ALA A 544 -54.26 9.08 0.25
C ALA A 544 -53.00 8.54 -0.44
N LYS A 545 -52.41 9.32 -1.36
CA LYS A 545 -51.17 8.97 -2.05
C LYS A 545 -49.98 8.91 -1.09
N ILE A 546 -49.84 9.90 -0.20
CA ILE A 546 -48.77 9.92 0.80
C ILE A 546 -48.89 8.73 1.76
N LYS A 547 -50.10 8.41 2.22
CA LYS A 547 -50.36 7.24 3.06
C LYS A 547 -49.93 5.95 2.36
N GLN A 548 -50.26 5.79 1.08
CA GLN A 548 -49.85 4.63 0.29
C GLN A 548 -48.32 4.54 0.13
N MET A 549 -47.63 5.66 -0.10
CA MET A 549 -46.17 5.69 -0.22
C MET A 549 -45.48 5.29 1.09
N TYR A 550 -45.95 5.78 2.24
CA TYR A 550 -45.42 5.33 3.55
C TYR A 550 -45.69 3.86 3.82
N TYR A 551 -46.83 3.34 3.39
CA TYR A 551 -47.13 1.92 3.50
C TYR A 551 -46.15 1.06 2.68
N LEU A 552 -45.88 1.45 1.42
CA LEU A 552 -44.89 0.74 0.59
C LEU A 552 -43.48 0.79 1.20
N LEU A 553 -43.07 1.97 1.69
CA LEU A 553 -41.78 2.13 2.37
C LEU A 553 -41.71 1.28 3.64
N TYR A 554 -42.78 1.23 4.45
CA TYR A 554 -42.87 0.35 5.61
C TYR A 554 -42.71 -1.12 5.21
N CYS A 555 -43.40 -1.57 4.16
CA CYS A 555 -43.30 -2.95 3.66
C CYS A 555 -41.87 -3.31 3.24
N GLN A 556 -41.20 -2.42 2.50
CA GLN A 556 -39.82 -2.64 2.04
C GLN A 556 -38.84 -2.65 3.21
N LEU A 557 -38.97 -1.70 4.15
CA LEU A 557 -38.08 -1.56 5.31
C LEU A 557 -38.31 -2.62 6.39
N SER A 558 -39.49 -3.22 6.44
CA SER A 558 -39.82 -4.27 7.42
C SER A 558 -39.05 -5.57 7.21
N ARG A 559 -38.33 -5.70 6.09
CA ARG A 559 -37.40 -6.80 5.83
C ARG A 559 -36.15 -6.74 6.72
N PHE A 560 -35.87 -5.58 7.31
CA PHE A 560 -34.73 -5.33 8.19
C PHE A 560 -35.19 -5.40 9.66
N PRO A 561 -34.74 -6.40 10.45
CA PRO A 561 -35.32 -6.70 11.77
C PRO A 561 -35.27 -5.53 12.77
N ASN A 562 -34.13 -4.85 12.90
CA ASN A 562 -33.99 -3.73 13.83
C ASN A 562 -34.78 -2.50 13.36
N ILE A 563 -34.90 -2.30 12.05
CA ILE A 563 -35.74 -1.24 11.48
C ILE A 563 -37.22 -1.51 11.68
N LYS A 564 -37.66 -2.76 11.50
CA LYS A 564 -39.04 -3.17 11.74
C LYS A 564 -39.44 -2.87 13.19
N ILE A 565 -38.61 -3.26 14.16
CA ILE A 565 -38.82 -2.95 15.60
C ILE A 565 -38.88 -1.44 15.83
N TYR A 566 -37.97 -0.68 15.22
CA TYR A 566 -37.96 0.77 15.31
C TYR A 566 -39.25 1.40 14.77
N MET A 567 -39.75 0.95 13.62
CA MET A 567 -40.99 1.45 13.03
C MET A 567 -42.20 1.03 13.86
N ASP A 568 -42.27 -0.22 14.30
CA ASP A 568 -43.43 -0.80 15.02
C ASP A 568 -43.64 -0.21 16.42
N SER A 569 -42.61 0.41 17.02
CA SER A 569 -42.78 1.17 18.27
C SER A 569 -43.58 2.48 18.09
N GLY A 570 -43.94 2.85 16.86
CA GLY A 570 -44.99 3.85 16.60
C GLY A 570 -46.38 3.23 16.71
N LEU A 571 -47.23 3.79 17.56
CA LEU A 571 -48.58 3.29 17.85
C LEU A 571 -49.60 3.74 16.79
N THR A 572 -49.33 4.84 16.09
CA THR A 572 -50.20 5.40 15.03
C THR A 572 -49.51 5.42 13.66
N ASP A 573 -50.32 5.47 12.58
CA ASP A 573 -49.83 5.63 11.20
C ASP A 573 -48.91 6.86 11.06
N ILE A 574 -49.26 7.97 11.74
CA ILE A 574 -48.47 9.22 11.72
C ILE A 574 -47.14 9.02 12.45
N GLU A 575 -47.12 8.37 13.61
CA GLU A 575 -45.87 8.10 14.35
C GLU A 575 -44.93 7.18 13.58
N ARG A 576 -45.47 6.15 12.90
CA ARG A 576 -44.69 5.28 12.01
C ARG A 576 -44.13 6.06 10.83
N ALA A 577 -44.94 6.91 10.21
CA ALA A 577 -44.49 7.77 9.12
C ALA A 577 -43.42 8.78 9.55
N VAL A 578 -43.52 9.38 10.74
CA VAL A 578 -42.48 10.26 11.30
C VAL A 578 -41.17 9.51 11.53
N LYS A 579 -41.23 8.26 11.99
CA LYS A 579 -40.06 7.39 12.15
C LYS A 579 -39.42 7.05 10.80
N ILE A 580 -40.22 6.65 9.80
CA ILE A 580 -39.74 6.42 8.43
C ILE A 580 -39.13 7.70 7.87
N GLN A 581 -39.78 8.86 8.04
CA GLN A 581 -39.31 10.15 7.55
C GLN A 581 -37.90 10.48 8.04
N LYS A 582 -37.58 10.19 9.31
CA LYS A 582 -36.22 10.39 9.86
C LYS A 582 -35.16 9.58 9.11
N LEU A 583 -35.51 8.41 8.58
CA LEU A 583 -34.63 7.58 7.76
C LEU A 583 -34.50 8.12 6.33
N LEU A 584 -35.48 8.86 5.81
CA LEU A 584 -35.47 9.36 4.42
C LEU A 584 -34.64 10.64 4.25
N ILE A 585 -34.42 11.42 5.30
CA ILE A 585 -33.80 12.78 5.21
C ILE A 585 -32.44 12.77 4.48
N PHE A 586 -31.66 11.69 4.58
CA PHE A 586 -30.35 11.61 3.91
C PHE A 586 -30.42 11.61 2.38
N VAL A 587 -31.59 11.34 1.80
CA VAL A 587 -31.79 11.40 0.35
C VAL A 587 -31.57 12.82 -0.18
N ASN A 588 -31.84 13.85 0.62
CA ASN A 588 -31.52 15.23 0.23
C ASN A 588 -30.00 15.47 0.13
N LYS A 589 -29.19 14.77 0.94
CA LYS A 589 -27.72 14.80 0.80
C LYS A 589 -27.22 14.00 -0.40
N LEU A 590 -27.89 12.92 -0.77
CA LEU A 590 -27.62 12.24 -2.04
C LEU A 590 -27.92 13.16 -3.22
N GLU A 591 -29.00 13.94 -3.16
CA GLU A 591 -29.35 14.91 -4.19
C GLU A 591 -28.34 16.08 -4.27
N ASP A 592 -27.85 16.58 -3.13
CA ASP A 592 -26.72 17.54 -3.08
C ASP A 592 -25.47 16.96 -3.78
N THR A 593 -25.22 15.67 -3.56
CA THR A 593 -24.09 14.94 -4.15
C THR A 593 -24.25 14.77 -5.66
N TYR A 594 -25.46 14.44 -6.13
CA TYR A 594 -25.81 14.37 -7.54
C TYR A 594 -25.72 15.74 -8.23
N THR A 595 -26.17 16.79 -7.56
CA THR A 595 -26.05 18.18 -8.05
C THR A 595 -24.59 18.58 -8.25
N PHE A 596 -23.71 18.16 -7.34
CA PHE A 596 -22.26 18.34 -7.53
C PHE A 596 -21.76 17.61 -8.78
N LEU A 597 -22.11 16.34 -9.00
CA LEU A 597 -21.73 15.62 -10.22
C LEU A 597 -22.22 16.32 -11.48
N LYS A 598 -23.48 16.77 -11.48
CA LYS A 598 -24.07 17.53 -12.59
C LYS A 598 -23.33 18.84 -12.86
N SER A 599 -22.88 19.54 -11.81
CA SER A 599 -22.05 20.75 -11.95
C SER A 599 -20.69 20.48 -12.60
N LYS A 600 -20.24 19.22 -12.61
CA LYS A 600 -19.00 18.74 -13.23
C LYS A 600 -19.23 18.05 -14.57
N ASP A 601 -20.43 18.19 -15.17
CA ASP A 601 -20.81 17.47 -16.41
C ASP A 601 -20.62 15.94 -16.29
N PHE A 602 -20.81 15.40 -15.07
CA PHE A 602 -20.58 13.99 -14.73
C PHE A 602 -19.14 13.50 -15.00
N LYS A 603 -18.17 14.42 -15.12
CA LYS A 603 -16.76 14.11 -15.39
C LYS A 603 -15.89 14.58 -14.23
N LEU A 604 -15.34 13.63 -13.49
CA LEU A 604 -14.40 13.89 -12.40
C LEU A 604 -12.97 13.92 -12.95
N LEU A 605 -12.61 15.03 -13.59
CA LEU A 605 -11.35 15.16 -14.33
C LEU A 605 -10.13 15.36 -13.44
N THR A 606 -10.33 15.81 -12.20
CA THR A 606 -9.24 16.07 -11.25
C THR A 606 -9.36 15.19 -10.01
N ILE A 607 -8.21 14.96 -9.35
CA ILE A 607 -8.16 14.28 -8.05
C ILE A 607 -9.01 15.04 -7.01
N GLU A 608 -9.04 16.37 -7.07
CA GLU A 608 -9.86 17.20 -6.19
C GLU A 608 -11.36 17.00 -6.41
N ASP A 609 -11.79 16.80 -7.66
CA ASP A 609 -13.19 16.48 -7.99
C ASP A 609 -13.58 15.11 -7.45
N GLN A 610 -12.71 14.10 -7.61
CA GLN A 610 -12.93 12.75 -7.08
C GLN A 610 -12.99 12.73 -5.55
N LEU A 611 -12.08 13.45 -4.88
CA LEU A 611 -12.08 13.60 -3.42
C LEU A 611 -13.33 14.34 -2.91
N SER A 612 -13.73 15.42 -3.59
CA SER A 612 -14.94 16.17 -3.25
C SER A 612 -16.18 15.32 -3.42
N TYR A 613 -16.22 14.49 -4.47
CA TYR A 613 -17.30 13.52 -4.68
C TYR A 613 -17.36 12.49 -3.55
N ALA A 614 -16.24 11.84 -3.21
CA ALA A 614 -16.15 10.88 -2.12
C ALA A 614 -16.57 11.47 -0.76
N LYS A 615 -16.18 12.72 -0.48
CA LYS A 615 -16.58 13.43 0.76
C LYS A 615 -18.08 13.62 0.83
N LYS A 616 -18.71 14.07 -0.25
CA LYS A 616 -20.17 14.29 -0.31
C LYS A 616 -20.96 12.99 -0.16
N ILE A 617 -20.48 11.90 -0.75
CA ILE A 617 -21.04 10.56 -0.51
C ILE A 617 -20.91 10.19 0.97
N ASN A 618 -19.70 10.33 1.54
CA ASN A 618 -19.45 10.00 2.92
C ASN A 618 -20.32 10.82 3.90
N GLU A 619 -20.51 12.12 3.65
CA GLU A 619 -21.42 12.98 4.41
C GLU A 619 -22.87 12.49 4.34
N SER A 620 -23.33 12.07 3.16
CA SER A 620 -24.66 11.50 2.96
C SER A 620 -24.84 10.20 3.75
N MET A 621 -23.84 9.31 3.68
CA MET A 621 -23.85 8.04 4.41
C MET A 621 -23.75 8.25 5.92
N TYR A 622 -22.93 9.19 6.38
CA TYR A 622 -22.80 9.55 7.79
C TYR A 622 -24.13 10.04 8.36
N GLN A 623 -24.89 10.86 7.61
CA GLN A 623 -26.18 11.36 8.07
C GLN A 623 -27.15 10.24 8.42
N ILE A 624 -27.39 9.29 7.52
CA ILE A 624 -28.27 8.14 7.81
C ILE A 624 -27.68 7.21 8.86
N THR A 625 -26.37 6.94 8.80
CA THR A 625 -25.68 6.10 9.79
C THR A 625 -25.83 6.66 11.20
N SER A 626 -25.77 7.99 11.37
CA SER A 626 -25.96 8.65 12.67
C SER A 626 -27.39 8.54 13.22
N VAL A 627 -28.39 8.41 12.34
CA VAL A 627 -29.79 8.15 12.73
C VAL A 627 -29.94 6.68 13.11
N LEU A 628 -29.44 5.77 12.28
CA LEU A 628 -29.51 4.33 12.49
C LEU A 628 -28.75 3.88 13.75
N ALA A 629 -27.60 4.49 14.03
CA ALA A 629 -26.81 4.20 15.24
C ALA A 629 -27.57 4.47 16.55
N LYS A 630 -28.59 5.34 16.53
CA LYS A 630 -29.44 5.63 17.71
C LYS A 630 -30.56 4.61 17.90
N ILE A 631 -30.78 3.71 16.94
CA ILE A 631 -31.79 2.66 17.03
C ILE A 631 -31.21 1.50 17.86
N SER A 632 -31.98 1.07 18.85
CA SER A 632 -31.66 -0.12 19.66
C SER A 632 -31.48 -1.34 18.76
N GLY A 633 -30.32 -1.99 18.84
CA GLY A 633 -29.97 -3.18 18.03
C GLY A 633 -28.73 -3.00 17.15
N PHE A 634 -28.43 -1.77 16.71
CA PHE A 634 -27.22 -1.50 15.91
C PHE A 634 -25.93 -1.42 16.74
N ASN A 635 -26.01 -0.96 18.00
CA ASN A 635 -24.86 -0.87 18.92
C ASN A 635 -23.64 -0.12 18.35
N LEU A 636 -23.86 0.89 17.50
CA LEU A 636 -22.82 1.72 16.91
C LEU A 636 -22.66 3.01 17.72
N ASN A 637 -21.42 3.38 18.08
CA ASN A 637 -21.13 4.63 18.75
C ASN A 637 -20.56 5.68 17.77
N GLU A 638 -20.43 6.92 18.24
CA GLU A 638 -19.98 8.04 17.41
C GLU A 638 -18.56 7.84 16.84
N LYS A 639 -17.64 7.24 17.61
CA LYS A 639 -16.28 6.95 17.14
C LYS A 639 -16.29 5.98 15.96
N ILE A 640 -17.11 4.93 16.03
CA ILE A 640 -17.21 3.90 14.98
C ILE A 640 -17.79 4.50 13.69
N ILE A 641 -18.89 5.25 13.78
CA ILE A 641 -19.56 5.80 12.58
C ILE A 641 -18.76 6.87 11.83
N LYS A 642 -17.71 7.44 12.47
CA LYS A 642 -16.79 8.39 11.83
C LYS A 642 -15.65 7.74 11.07
N ILE A 643 -15.39 6.45 11.26
CA ILE A 643 -14.28 5.72 10.62
C ILE A 643 -14.22 5.91 9.09
N PRO A 644 -15.34 5.81 8.33
CA PRO A 644 -15.30 6.03 6.89
C PRO A 644 -14.75 7.42 6.51
N GLY A 645 -15.16 8.47 7.24
CA GLY A 645 -14.70 9.84 7.02
C GLY A 645 -13.27 10.08 7.49
N ASN A 646 -12.86 9.45 8.60
CA ASN A 646 -11.49 9.53 9.10
C ASN A 646 -10.51 8.87 8.11
N TYR A 647 -10.88 7.71 7.56
CA TYR A 647 -10.10 7.05 6.51
C TYR A 647 -10.00 7.90 5.24
N LEU A 648 -11.10 8.51 4.80
CA LEU A 648 -11.10 9.43 3.65
C LEU A 648 -10.20 10.64 3.87
N SER A 649 -10.12 11.17 5.09
CA SER A 649 -9.25 12.30 5.44
C SER A 649 -7.77 11.91 5.38
N ILE A 650 -7.43 10.69 5.83
CA ILE A 650 -6.07 10.13 5.69
C ILE A 650 -5.73 9.96 4.20
N PHE A 651 -6.64 9.38 3.43
CA PHE A 651 -6.44 9.15 1.99
C PHE A 651 -6.23 10.46 1.21
N GLU A 652 -7.00 11.50 1.53
CA GLU A 652 -6.81 12.85 0.98
C GLU A 652 -5.42 13.41 1.31
N ALA A 653 -5.01 13.36 2.58
CA ALA A 653 -3.71 13.88 3.00
C ALA A 653 -2.55 13.14 2.29
N LEU A 654 -2.67 11.82 2.11
CA LEU A 654 -1.71 11.02 1.37
C LEU A 654 -1.63 11.42 -0.11
N LEU A 655 -2.78 11.64 -0.78
CA LEU A 655 -2.83 12.08 -2.17
C LEU A 655 -2.25 13.48 -2.37
N LYS A 656 -2.50 14.39 -1.43
CA LYS A 656 -1.91 15.75 -1.41
C LYS A 656 -0.42 15.76 -1.03
N LYS A 657 0.14 14.60 -0.69
CA LYS A 657 1.51 14.42 -0.18
C LYS A 657 1.75 15.21 1.12
N GLU A 658 0.70 15.38 1.93
CA GLU A 658 0.73 15.95 3.27
C GLU A 658 1.02 14.83 4.28
N TYR A 659 2.20 14.20 4.17
CA TYR A 659 2.49 12.96 4.89
C TYR A 659 2.45 13.12 6.41
N SER A 660 2.94 14.24 6.94
CA SER A 660 2.87 14.53 8.39
C SER A 660 1.42 14.60 8.88
N ASN A 661 0.54 15.24 8.10
CA ASN A 661 -0.89 15.33 8.41
C ASN A 661 -1.56 13.94 8.35
N ALA A 662 -1.26 13.15 7.30
CA ALA A 662 -1.78 11.79 7.18
C ALA A 662 -1.38 10.91 8.37
N MET A 663 -0.12 10.99 8.82
CA MET A 663 0.36 10.21 9.95
C MET A 663 -0.27 10.66 11.28
N LEU A 664 -0.44 11.97 11.45
CA LEU A 664 -1.13 12.52 12.61
C LEU A 664 -2.57 11.98 12.68
N LEU A 665 -3.31 12.05 11.58
CA LEU A 665 -4.67 11.52 11.49
C LEU A 665 -4.74 10.01 11.81
N ILE A 666 -3.78 9.20 11.34
CA ILE A 666 -3.74 7.76 11.69
C ILE A 666 -3.60 7.59 13.21
N VAL A 667 -2.66 8.31 13.81
CA VAL A 667 -2.35 8.18 15.23
C VAL A 667 -3.49 8.71 16.11
N THR A 668 -4.14 9.81 15.73
CA THR A 668 -5.21 10.42 16.53
C THR A 668 -6.57 9.76 16.32
N GLU A 669 -6.94 9.47 15.08
CA GLU A 669 -8.27 8.97 14.75
C GLU A 669 -8.41 7.46 14.95
N PHE A 670 -7.29 6.72 14.96
CA PHE A 670 -7.27 5.28 15.14
C PHE A 670 -6.51 4.82 16.40
N ASP A 671 -6.27 5.73 17.35
CA ASP A 671 -5.55 5.49 18.62
C ASP A 671 -5.98 4.19 19.34
N SER A 672 -7.29 3.97 19.40
CA SER A 672 -7.97 2.90 20.12
C SER A 672 -7.74 1.53 19.45
N TYR A 673 -7.35 1.54 18.19
CA TYR A 673 -7.06 0.35 17.39
C TYR A 673 -5.56 0.06 17.26
N LEU A 674 -4.72 0.98 17.75
CA LEU A 674 -3.27 0.86 17.81
C LEU A 674 -2.81 0.27 19.16
N ASN A 675 -1.58 -0.25 19.20
CA ASN A 675 -0.89 -0.65 20.43
C ASN A 675 -0.09 0.52 21.04
N ALA A 676 -0.47 1.75 20.73
CA ALA A 676 0.32 2.94 21.06
C ALA A 676 0.38 3.20 22.57
N ASN A 677 1.59 3.42 23.08
CA ASN A 677 1.86 4.19 24.29
C ASN A 677 2.23 5.60 23.79
N GLU A 678 1.63 6.66 24.36
CA GLU A 678 1.67 8.04 23.84
C GLU A 678 3.09 8.59 23.56
N SER A 679 4.15 8.04 24.16
CA SER A 679 5.53 8.54 24.08
C SER A 679 6.31 8.24 22.78
N LYS A 680 5.72 7.57 21.78
CA LYS A 680 6.47 7.12 20.57
C LYS A 680 5.89 7.58 19.23
N ASN A 681 4.86 8.42 19.24
CA ASN A 681 4.28 9.01 18.03
C ASN A 681 5.22 10.02 17.36
N GLU A 682 6.14 10.60 18.13
CA GLU A 682 7.15 11.55 17.64
C GLU A 682 7.97 10.97 16.48
N LEU A 683 8.33 9.69 16.54
CA LEU A 683 9.10 9.03 15.47
C LEU A 683 8.33 8.90 14.16
N ILE A 684 7.03 8.64 14.24
CA ILE A 684 6.15 8.54 13.07
C ILE A 684 6.08 9.92 12.38
N ILE A 685 5.95 10.98 13.17
CA ILE A 685 5.92 12.36 12.66
C ILE A 685 7.27 12.77 12.07
N ILE A 686 8.39 12.43 12.73
CA ILE A 686 9.73 12.69 12.21
C ILE A 686 9.95 11.98 10.87
N ALA A 687 9.56 10.70 10.76
CA ALA A 687 9.65 9.96 9.49
C ALA A 687 8.79 10.62 8.40
N ALA A 688 7.57 11.05 8.75
CA ALA A 688 6.68 11.74 7.81
C ALA A 688 7.24 13.09 7.33
N GLU A 689 7.87 13.87 8.22
CA GLU A 689 8.58 15.11 7.88
C GLU A 689 9.74 14.86 6.92
N ILE A 690 10.52 13.79 7.16
CA ILE A 690 11.61 13.36 6.25
C ILE A 690 11.03 13.04 4.86
N ALA A 691 9.87 12.39 4.77
CA ALA A 691 9.23 12.08 3.50
C ALA A 691 8.61 13.32 2.81
N ALA A 692 8.10 14.28 3.59
CA ALA A 692 7.39 15.47 3.10
C ALA A 692 8.32 16.52 2.46
N ASP A 693 9.62 16.45 2.72
CA ASP A 693 10.59 17.37 2.12
C ASP A 693 10.75 17.12 0.60
N LYS A 694 10.11 17.98 -0.20
CA LYS A 694 10.03 17.90 -1.67
C LYS A 694 11.19 18.60 -2.38
N ASP A 695 11.64 19.72 -1.85
CA ASP A 695 12.75 20.52 -2.39
C ASP A 695 14.11 20.10 -1.83
N GLY A 696 14.04 19.18 -0.87
CA GLY A 696 15.17 18.76 -0.07
C GLY A 696 15.72 19.94 0.70
N THR A 697 15.00 21.01 1.05
CA THR A 697 15.59 22.19 1.72
C THR A 697 15.82 21.96 3.21
N LYS A 698 14.96 21.16 3.87
CA LYS A 698 15.20 20.72 5.26
C LYS A 698 16.29 19.66 5.29
N ILE A 699 16.27 18.76 4.31
CA ILE A 699 17.27 17.72 4.11
C ILE A 699 18.55 18.32 3.49
N LYS A 700 18.54 19.44 2.74
CA LYS A 700 19.72 20.19 2.21
C LYS A 700 20.29 21.10 3.28
N ALA A 701 19.50 21.66 4.20
CA ALA A 701 20.06 22.17 5.44
C ALA A 701 20.84 21.05 6.17
N ILE A 702 20.34 19.81 6.11
CA ILE A 702 21.01 18.60 6.61
C ILE A 702 22.09 18.04 5.63
N LEU A 703 22.08 18.35 4.32
CA LEU A 703 22.86 17.68 3.25
C LEU A 703 23.79 18.61 2.42
N HIS A 704 23.75 19.93 2.54
CA HIS A 704 24.43 20.85 1.59
C HIS A 704 25.98 20.75 1.62
N ASP A 705 26.58 19.99 2.53
CA ASP A 705 28.03 19.76 2.56
C ASP A 705 28.44 18.28 2.28
N TYR A 706 27.55 17.43 1.76
CA TYR A 706 27.74 15.97 1.75
C TYR A 706 28.33 15.38 0.45
N VAL A 707 29.57 15.74 0.11
CA VAL A 707 30.36 15.04 -0.93
C VAL A 707 31.58 14.30 -0.36
N GLU A 708 31.91 14.44 0.94
CA GLU A 708 33.00 13.69 1.56
C GLU A 708 32.53 12.80 2.71
N PRO A 709 33.14 11.60 2.90
CA PRO A 709 32.82 10.72 4.02
C PRO A 709 32.98 11.53 5.32
N ILE A 710 31.97 11.46 6.18
CA ILE A 710 31.98 12.19 7.47
C ILE A 710 33.34 11.97 8.13
N GLY A 711 34.08 13.05 8.36
CA GLY A 711 35.33 13.09 9.11
C GLY A 711 35.05 12.69 10.57
N THR A 712 34.72 11.42 10.78
CA THR A 712 34.03 11.01 11.98
C THR A 712 34.98 10.99 13.15
N SER A 713 34.59 11.72 14.18
CA SER A 713 35.07 11.51 15.54
C SER A 713 34.98 10.02 15.94
N THR A 714 34.05 9.25 15.35
CA THR A 714 33.96 7.78 15.49
C THR A 714 35.21 7.05 15.01
N LEU A 715 35.77 7.33 13.83
CA LEU A 715 37.01 6.70 13.34
C LEU A 715 38.17 6.92 14.31
N LYS A 716 38.28 8.14 14.86
CA LYS A 716 39.25 8.52 15.88
C LYS A 716 39.06 7.76 17.20
N ARG A 717 37.80 7.49 17.60
CA ARG A 717 37.45 6.77 18.84
C ARG A 717 37.64 5.25 18.76
N ILE A 718 37.43 4.65 17.60
CA ILE A 718 37.51 3.19 17.42
C ILE A 718 38.89 2.72 16.96
N SER A 719 39.73 3.64 16.46
CA SER A 719 41.09 3.32 16.05
C SER A 719 42.00 3.09 17.26
N PRO A 720 42.87 2.04 17.22
CA PRO A 720 43.94 1.87 18.20
C PRO A 720 44.85 3.09 18.36
N PHE A 721 45.04 3.87 17.29
CA PHE A 721 45.82 5.10 17.32
C PHE A 721 45.46 6.03 16.14
N ASN A 722 45.15 7.29 16.45
CA ASN A 722 44.75 8.31 15.48
C ASN A 722 45.49 9.63 15.73
N ILE A 723 45.87 10.31 14.64
CA ILE A 723 46.40 11.67 14.66
C ILE A 723 45.50 12.52 13.74
N SER A 724 44.97 13.62 14.26
CA SER A 724 44.14 14.54 13.49
C SER A 724 44.45 16.00 13.78
N LEU A 725 44.31 16.86 12.78
CA LEU A 725 43.98 18.26 13.02
C LEU A 725 42.54 18.27 13.52
N ASN A 726 42.35 18.78 14.73
CA ASN A 726 41.12 18.61 15.48
C ASN A 726 40.68 19.94 16.04
N SER A 727 39.37 20.14 16.07
CA SER A 727 38.74 21.11 16.94
C SER A 727 37.94 20.38 18.01
N TYR A 728 37.74 21.03 19.13
CA TYR A 728 36.63 20.71 20.02
C TYR A 728 35.66 21.89 19.99
N ALA A 729 34.39 21.70 20.34
CA ALA A 729 33.52 22.83 20.62
C ALA A 729 32.51 22.50 21.71
N GLY A 730 32.28 23.43 22.63
CA GLY A 730 31.34 23.23 23.71
C GLY A 730 31.58 24.18 24.88
N ILE A 731 31.17 23.73 26.07
CA ILE A 731 31.21 24.56 27.27
C ILE A 731 32.46 24.21 28.06
N ASN A 732 33.16 25.23 28.51
CA ASN A 732 34.24 25.09 29.48
C ASN A 732 34.00 25.99 30.69
N PHE A 733 34.54 25.57 31.82
CA PHE A 733 34.58 26.36 33.04
C PHE A 733 35.88 26.07 33.77
N GLY A 734 36.42 27.07 34.44
CA GLY A 734 37.75 26.93 35.00
C GLY A 734 38.19 28.12 35.82
N TYR A 735 39.44 28.04 36.24
CA TYR A 735 40.12 29.09 36.96
C TYR A 735 41.07 29.81 36.02
N GLU A 736 41.06 31.13 36.12
CA GLU A 736 41.90 32.04 35.37
C GLU A 736 42.88 32.71 36.33
N ASP A 737 44.18 32.54 36.06
CA ASP A 737 45.29 33.18 36.77
C ASP A 737 45.88 34.27 35.85
N ILE A 738 45.86 35.51 36.36
CA ILE A 738 46.23 36.71 35.60
C ILE A 738 47.63 37.14 36.07
N GLU A 739 48.59 37.22 35.15
CA GLU A 739 49.96 37.66 35.43
C GLU A 739 50.03 39.20 35.65
N ASP A 740 49.28 39.71 36.62
CA ASP A 740 49.28 41.08 37.11
C ASP A 740 49.12 41.08 38.65
N PRO A 741 50.08 41.63 39.42
CA PRO A 741 50.03 41.64 40.89
C PRO A 741 48.84 42.41 41.49
N ASN A 742 48.08 43.17 40.70
CA ASN A 742 46.89 43.90 41.14
C ASN A 742 45.56 43.29 40.66
N ALA A 743 45.60 42.28 39.79
CA ALA A 743 44.41 41.58 39.31
C ALA A 743 44.05 40.43 40.25
N LYS A 744 42.76 40.11 40.34
CA LYS A 744 42.29 38.95 41.12
C LYS A 744 41.97 37.82 40.16
N ASP A 745 42.59 36.68 40.41
CA ASP A 745 42.22 35.41 39.81
C ASP A 745 40.71 35.16 39.94
N SER A 746 40.13 34.57 38.92
CA SER A 746 38.68 34.45 38.84
C SER A 746 38.23 33.14 38.23
N TRP A 747 37.01 32.74 38.60
CA TRP A 747 36.31 31.68 37.90
C TRP A 747 35.74 32.24 36.61
N TYR A 748 35.92 31.50 35.52
CA TYR A 748 35.35 31.84 34.23
C TYR A 748 34.58 30.65 33.65
N GLY A 749 33.60 30.94 32.80
CA GLY A 749 32.83 29.95 32.07
C GLY A 749 32.37 30.51 30.74
N GLY A 750 32.44 29.70 29.68
CA GLY A 750 32.12 30.16 28.34
C GLY A 750 32.05 29.05 27.30
N VAL A 751 31.86 29.47 26.05
CA VAL A 751 31.96 28.59 24.88
C VAL A 751 33.40 28.64 24.37
N THR A 752 33.95 27.47 24.10
CA THR A 752 35.29 27.30 23.54
C THR A 752 35.22 26.53 22.24
N ALA A 753 36.14 26.84 21.31
CA ALA A 753 36.34 26.09 20.08
C ALA A 753 37.84 25.99 19.76
N PRO A 754 38.61 25.18 20.51
CA PRO A 754 40.05 25.16 20.36
C PRO A 754 40.47 24.28 19.17
N ILE A 755 41.42 24.76 18.37
CA ILE A 755 41.99 24.10 17.20
C ILE A 755 43.43 23.69 17.50
N GLY A 756 43.77 22.46 17.14
CA GLY A 756 45.07 21.90 17.47
C GLY A 756 45.29 20.50 16.89
N ILE A 757 46.38 19.86 17.30
CA ILE A 757 46.70 18.49 16.90
C ILE A 757 46.26 17.53 18.01
N SER A 758 45.40 16.58 17.67
CA SER A 758 44.93 15.53 18.59
C SER A 758 45.66 14.22 18.33
N PHE A 759 46.16 13.61 19.39
CA PHE A 759 46.70 12.25 19.42
C PHE A 759 45.77 11.37 20.26
N SER A 760 45.04 10.46 19.61
CA SER A 760 44.06 9.59 20.27
C SER A 760 44.57 8.16 20.36
N PHE A 761 44.43 7.56 21.54
CA PHE A 761 44.97 6.25 21.87
C PHE A 761 44.11 5.50 22.89
N LYS A 762 44.42 4.21 23.08
CA LYS A 762 43.77 3.32 24.07
C LYS A 762 42.24 3.23 23.92
N PRO A 763 41.70 2.85 22.74
CA PRO A 763 40.28 2.56 22.64
C PRO A 763 39.92 1.37 23.55
N SER A 764 38.89 1.54 24.36
CA SER A 764 38.30 0.53 25.23
C SER A 764 36.86 0.25 24.80
N SER A 765 36.15 -0.64 25.51
CA SER A 765 34.72 -0.87 25.27
C SER A 765 33.86 0.38 25.53
N VAL A 766 34.37 1.38 26.26
CA VAL A 766 33.62 2.55 26.74
C VAL A 766 34.10 3.89 26.16
N GLY A 767 35.30 3.97 25.57
CA GLY A 767 35.83 5.22 25.01
C GLY A 767 37.32 5.19 24.69
N SER A 768 37.88 6.35 24.35
CA SER A 768 39.29 6.58 24.00
C SER A 768 39.84 7.80 24.72
N LEU A 769 41.17 7.88 24.86
CA LEU A 769 41.85 9.01 25.49
C LEU A 769 42.62 9.80 24.42
N SER A 770 42.54 11.13 24.47
CA SER A 770 43.23 12.03 23.55
C SER A 770 44.08 13.04 24.28
N VAL A 771 45.31 13.20 23.81
CA VAL A 771 46.17 14.36 24.15
C VAL A 771 46.02 15.35 23.02
N PHE A 772 45.72 16.59 23.37
CA PHE A 772 45.44 17.66 22.42
C PHE A 772 46.44 18.79 22.61
N LEU A 773 47.13 19.18 21.55
CA LEU A 773 48.02 20.33 21.53
C LEU A 773 47.28 21.50 20.88
N GLU A 774 46.81 22.43 21.70
CA GLU A 774 46.03 23.60 21.31
C GLU A 774 46.95 24.68 20.70
N ILE A 775 46.48 25.33 19.64
CA ILE A 775 47.18 26.43 18.97
C ILE A 775 46.32 27.70 19.00
N LEU A 776 45.03 27.57 18.64
CA LEU A 776 44.06 28.67 18.55
C LEU A 776 42.79 28.32 19.31
N ASP A 777 42.05 29.30 19.82
CA ASP A 777 40.68 29.12 20.33
C ASP A 777 39.72 30.11 19.68
N LEU A 778 38.80 29.60 18.84
CA LEU A 778 37.81 30.40 18.11
C LEU A 778 36.45 30.46 18.81
N GLY A 779 36.38 30.10 20.10
CA GLY A 779 35.11 29.96 20.85
C GLY A 779 34.19 31.17 20.76
N SER A 780 34.73 32.39 20.76
CA SER A 780 33.95 33.62 20.63
C SER A 780 33.27 33.77 19.26
N LEU A 781 33.93 33.39 18.17
CA LEU A 781 33.37 33.43 16.80
C LEU A 781 32.35 32.32 16.57
N VAL A 782 32.69 31.09 16.97
CA VAL A 782 31.81 29.92 16.81
C VAL A 782 30.51 30.10 17.60
N ASN A 783 30.57 30.70 18.79
CA ASN A 783 29.38 31.01 19.60
C ASN A 783 28.42 32.01 18.91
N VAL A 784 28.93 32.94 18.10
CA VAL A 784 28.08 33.86 17.34
C VAL A 784 27.42 33.14 16.16
N ARG A 785 28.13 32.22 15.49
CA ARG A 785 27.56 31.37 14.43
C ARG A 785 26.46 30.44 14.92
N PHE A 786 26.53 29.95 16.15
CA PHE A 786 25.43 29.19 16.77
C PHE A 786 24.15 30.01 16.98
N LYS A 787 24.18 31.34 16.83
CA LYS A 787 23.01 32.22 16.86
C LYS A 787 22.46 32.55 15.45
N ASN A 788 22.85 31.78 14.43
CA ASN A 788 22.49 31.98 13.02
C ASN A 788 22.96 33.33 12.42
N ASP A 789 24.02 33.91 12.97
CA ASP A 789 24.67 35.06 12.35
C ASP A 789 25.70 34.57 11.32
N GLU A 790 25.45 34.79 10.03
CA GLU A 790 26.37 34.43 8.93
C GLU A 790 27.29 35.60 8.51
N THR A 791 27.24 36.73 9.23
CA THR A 791 27.97 37.96 8.88
C THR A 791 29.47 37.73 8.91
N THR A 792 30.15 37.84 7.77
CA THR A 792 31.61 37.78 7.72
C THR A 792 32.20 39.03 8.39
N TYR A 793 33.14 38.85 9.31
CA TYR A 793 33.74 39.96 10.04
C TYR A 793 35.05 40.40 9.39
N ASP A 794 35.17 41.70 9.15
CA ASP A 794 36.38 42.33 8.63
C ASP A 794 37.38 42.65 9.76
N ASP A 795 38.68 42.72 9.44
CA ASP A 795 39.78 43.12 10.35
C ASP A 795 40.17 42.14 11.49
N LEU A 796 39.97 40.83 11.28
CA LEU A 796 40.44 39.78 12.19
C LEU A 796 41.89 39.37 11.93
N ARG A 797 42.64 39.07 13.00
CA ARG A 797 44.05 38.64 12.95
C ARG A 797 44.28 37.42 13.85
N PHE A 798 45.18 36.51 13.47
CA PHE A 798 45.39 35.24 14.19
C PHE A 798 45.85 35.45 15.64
N GLU A 799 46.62 36.50 15.89
CA GLU A 799 47.16 36.84 17.22
C GLU A 799 46.06 37.07 18.25
N GLN A 800 44.85 37.45 17.80
CA GLN A 800 43.68 37.66 18.65
C GLN A 800 43.10 36.34 19.19
N PHE A 801 43.44 35.20 18.58
CA PHE A 801 42.92 33.87 18.91
C PHE A 801 44.02 32.88 19.33
N LEU A 802 45.29 33.30 19.38
CA LEU A 802 46.40 32.46 19.85
C LEU A 802 46.20 32.06 21.31
N SER A 803 46.12 30.75 21.53
CA SER A 803 45.89 30.14 22.84
C SER A 803 46.68 28.83 22.94
N PRO A 804 48.03 28.87 22.87
CA PRO A 804 48.83 27.66 22.98
C PRO A 804 48.55 26.93 24.29
N GLY A 805 48.34 25.61 24.20
CA GLY A 805 47.92 24.84 25.35
C GLY A 805 48.02 23.33 25.16
N ILE A 806 47.74 22.61 26.24
CA ILE A 806 47.64 21.16 26.26
C ILE A 806 46.34 20.72 26.93
N GLY A 807 45.64 19.79 26.29
CA GLY A 807 44.41 19.19 26.76
C GLY A 807 44.53 17.67 26.92
N LEU A 808 43.78 17.14 27.88
CA LEU A 808 43.57 15.71 28.05
C LEU A 808 42.07 15.43 28.02
N PHE A 809 41.63 14.68 27.02
CA PHE A 809 40.22 14.48 26.70
C PHE A 809 39.85 13.01 26.65
N TYR A 810 38.76 12.65 27.32
CA TYR A 810 38.13 11.34 27.25
C TYR A 810 36.94 11.40 26.28
N ASN A 811 37.03 10.67 25.17
CA ASN A 811 35.99 10.61 24.15
C ASN A 811 35.17 9.32 24.32
N PHE A 812 33.85 9.43 24.46
CA PHE A 812 32.97 8.28 24.68
C PHE A 812 32.70 7.51 23.38
N LYS A 813 32.74 6.17 23.39
CA LYS A 813 32.72 5.34 22.17
C LYS A 813 31.60 5.68 21.16
N ASN A 814 30.36 5.80 21.64
CA ASN A 814 29.15 5.89 20.79
C ASN A 814 28.57 7.32 20.69
N THR A 815 29.33 8.34 21.06
CA THR A 815 28.88 9.74 20.99
C THR A 815 30.08 10.66 20.74
N PRO A 816 29.92 11.77 19.99
CA PRO A 816 30.96 12.78 19.86
C PRO A 816 31.22 13.56 21.14
N LEU A 817 30.40 13.35 22.17
CA LEU A 817 30.64 13.91 23.49
C LEU A 817 32.03 13.52 24.02
N THR A 818 32.67 14.51 24.59
CA THR A 818 34.01 14.44 25.15
C THR A 818 34.05 15.25 26.43
N ILE A 819 34.77 14.75 27.43
CA ILE A 819 35.03 15.49 28.66
C ILE A 819 36.52 15.54 28.92
N GLY A 820 36.99 16.60 29.56
CA GLY A 820 38.40 16.65 29.93
C GLY A 820 38.86 17.98 30.47
N GLY A 821 40.15 18.02 30.78
CA GLY A 821 40.83 19.19 31.30
C GLY A 821 41.77 19.78 30.27
N ARG A 822 41.92 21.10 30.25
CA ARG A 822 42.93 21.80 29.46
C ARG A 822 43.65 22.87 30.26
N TYR A 823 44.90 23.07 29.88
CA TYR A 823 45.74 24.20 30.29
C TYR A 823 46.12 25.00 29.05
N ASN A 824 45.85 26.30 29.03
CA ASN A 824 46.20 27.16 27.92
C ASN A 824 46.69 28.54 28.39
N TYR A 825 47.58 29.13 27.61
CA TYR A 825 48.16 30.45 27.84
C TYR A 825 47.66 31.43 26.79
N ILE A 826 47.16 32.57 27.23
CA ILE A 826 46.65 33.64 26.38
C ILE A 826 47.51 34.88 26.64
N SER A 827 48.33 35.24 25.65
CA SER A 827 49.13 36.46 25.73
C SER A 827 48.26 37.67 25.45
N ASN A 828 48.23 38.65 26.35
CA ASN A 828 47.40 39.86 26.27
C ASN A 828 45.91 39.51 26.06
N LEU A 829 45.16 39.29 27.14
CA LEU A 829 43.75 38.93 27.13
C LEU A 829 42.95 39.99 26.35
N ARG A 830 42.06 39.51 25.49
CA ARG A 830 41.27 40.34 24.58
C ARG A 830 39.80 40.01 24.73
N THR A 831 38.98 41.05 24.72
CA THR A 831 37.53 40.92 24.59
C THR A 831 37.13 41.39 23.20
N ILE A 832 36.46 40.52 22.45
CA ILE A 832 35.98 40.81 21.10
C ILE A 832 34.47 41.00 21.16
N THR A 833 33.99 42.14 20.67
CA THR A 833 32.55 42.46 20.58
C THR A 833 32.20 42.82 19.13
N TYR A 834 31.00 42.47 18.69
CA TYR A 834 30.58 42.63 17.30
C TYR A 834 29.34 43.52 17.23
N ASN A 835 29.43 44.63 16.49
CA ASN A 835 28.32 45.55 16.20
C ASN A 835 28.35 45.88 14.70
N ASP A 836 27.21 45.75 14.01
CA ASP A 836 27.02 46.18 12.61
C ASP A 836 28.13 45.73 11.62
N GLY A 837 28.56 44.46 11.70
CA GLY A 837 29.55 43.88 10.78
C GLY A 837 31.01 44.23 11.07
N VAL A 838 31.29 45.05 12.08
CA VAL A 838 32.64 45.47 12.48
C VAL A 838 33.01 44.84 13.83
N SER A 839 34.20 44.22 13.92
CA SER A 839 34.72 43.68 15.18
C SER A 839 35.46 44.75 15.99
N ASN A 840 35.04 44.98 17.23
CA ASN A 840 35.75 45.82 18.19
C ASN A 840 36.55 44.93 19.15
N VAL A 841 37.87 45.09 19.14
CA VAL A 841 38.81 44.34 19.98
C VAL A 841 39.34 45.25 21.09
N VAL A 842 39.10 44.86 22.34
CA VAL A 842 39.64 45.54 23.52
C VAL A 842 40.77 44.68 24.10
N GLU A 843 42.00 45.19 24.06
CA GLU A 843 43.16 44.55 24.68
C GLU A 843 43.31 44.98 26.14
N THR A 844 43.53 44.03 27.06
CA THR A 844 43.68 44.34 28.50
C THR A 844 45.13 44.54 28.92
N GLY A 845 46.10 44.14 28.08
CA GLY A 845 47.54 44.17 28.38
C GLY A 845 47.99 43.09 29.38
N GLN A 846 47.11 42.18 29.79
CA GLN A 846 47.38 41.18 30.82
C GLN A 846 47.55 39.79 30.21
N ASN A 847 48.59 39.07 30.59
CA ASN A 847 48.74 37.66 30.21
C ASN A 847 47.96 36.78 31.17
N VAL A 848 47.42 35.69 30.64
CA VAL A 848 46.49 34.85 31.37
C VAL A 848 46.82 33.38 31.15
N THR A 849 46.83 32.61 32.24
CA THR A 849 46.80 31.15 32.17
C THR A 849 45.46 30.62 32.65
N ARG A 850 44.95 29.61 31.96
CA ARG A 850 43.65 29.01 32.26
C ARG A 850 43.80 27.53 32.48
N VAL A 851 43.26 27.04 33.60
CA VAL A 851 42.98 25.62 33.81
C VAL A 851 41.48 25.44 33.75
N SER A 852 40.98 24.66 32.79
CA SER A 852 39.54 24.45 32.64
C SER A 852 39.16 23.00 32.49
N PHE A 853 37.99 22.68 33.02
CA PHE A 853 37.25 21.48 32.69
C PHE A 853 36.24 21.81 31.58
N SER A 854 36.05 20.88 30.66
CA SER A 854 35.21 21.10 29.48
C SER A 854 34.31 19.91 29.19
N ILE A 855 33.10 20.20 28.71
CA ILE A 855 32.17 19.27 28.09
C ILE A 855 32.03 19.70 26.63
N LEU A 856 32.55 18.88 25.73
CA LEU A 856 32.82 19.24 24.34
C LEU A 856 32.24 18.21 23.38
N ILE A 857 32.00 18.64 22.15
CA ILE A 857 31.81 17.80 20.98
C ILE A 857 33.17 17.71 20.26
N ASP A 858 33.59 16.49 19.94
CA ASP A 858 34.83 16.21 19.20
C ASP A 858 34.64 16.43 17.70
N ILE A 859 35.44 17.31 17.11
CA ILE A 859 35.29 17.80 15.73
C ILE A 859 36.62 17.58 14.97
N PRO A 860 36.86 16.39 14.41
CA PRO A 860 38.02 16.19 13.54
C PRO A 860 37.88 17.04 12.27
N LEU A 861 38.84 17.91 12.02
CA LEU A 861 38.88 18.74 10.82
C LEU A 861 39.58 18.00 9.67
N PHE A 862 40.67 17.29 10.00
CA PHE A 862 41.43 16.51 9.01
C PHE A 862 42.19 15.37 9.70
N THR A 863 42.08 14.15 9.20
CA THR A 863 42.82 13.00 9.73
C THR A 863 44.20 12.90 9.08
N ILE A 864 45.26 13.03 9.87
CA ILE A 864 46.64 12.94 9.41
C ILE A 864 47.08 11.47 9.33
N TYR A 865 46.70 10.67 10.33
CA TYR A 865 47.06 9.27 10.38
C TYR A 865 46.01 8.46 11.15
N ASN A 866 45.69 7.26 10.67
CA ASN A 866 44.76 6.35 11.35
C ASN A 866 45.24 4.90 11.27
N LYS A 867 45.43 4.25 12.42
CA LYS A 867 45.76 2.84 12.48
C LYS A 867 44.48 2.01 12.32
N LYS A 868 44.39 1.16 11.28
CA LYS A 868 43.26 0.25 11.11
C LYS A 868 43.29 -0.83 12.19
N ARG A 869 42.11 -1.23 12.67
CA ARG A 869 41.93 -2.36 13.58
C ARG A 869 41.98 -3.64 12.74
N ASN A 870 42.84 -4.58 13.11
CA ASN A 870 42.92 -5.90 12.47
C ASN A 870 41.73 -6.77 12.87
#